data_AF-A0A4U0VS33-F1
#
_entry.id   AF-A0A4U0VS33-F1
#
_cell.length_a   1.000
_cell.length_b   1.000
_cell.length_c   1.000
_cell.angle_alpha   90.00
_cell.angle_beta   90.00
_cell.angle_gamma   90.00
#
_symmetry.space_group_name_H-M   'P 1'
#
loop_
_entity.id
_entity.type
_entity.pdbx_description
1 polymer ?
#
loop_
_entity_poly.entity_id
_entity_poly.type
_entity_poly.pdbx_seq_one_letter_code
_entity_poly.pdbx_strand_id
1 'polypeptide(L)'
;MTQAGVRPYRVTVLISGSGSNLQALLDATSAADRLLADCKVTAVISSRSDAYGLTRARSTKPTPTPAEAFPLLRWKKLPGNEQKSRQDWEHQLAQKIVDTRPDVVVLAGWMLILGPDFLRQLVRNWDERDEATTTTTTDDNETPCVDPTGERVGAGLATPGHSPYTTTAESLLRGSPIPIINLHPALPGQFPGAHAIKDAYESYLAGKITSTGLMIHRVIPELDAGEPVIVREVPIREGDSLEQLEQRIHEVEHEAIVHAVRKVVDLCRTALKKYLSSSSPSSSSSSPSDSGESSSVVVTETVNLSGGGIATITVTESGGSAPSSSSPPASSPASGKPGGGGKKEEGALVLPGASRNNIGIGFLPDYKTQTMAGLTKGLGIKSSFYGWYAQLPKSGAWDGAQLLSQMDDIKACKCIFQPAVMPTNGWAGLTASDDSQAKAIAAVMKKFTDEGIEVWLRFAHEVNWYTTDGTYQGGVEDFKAAWTVVAKAVADNDKVKMFYTPNVAGSLNDYVHWYPDDPASVDYLGIGKQRALPPYLGIASESFLEHVQPLYDKYCKDGSTLFAMGETGTGWEATIEERIAWLDQLTSAETAKAMPHYVGIAWFNYDKEQEFRLWIEGDDKVNGAMKDWLQKSNIKASGATAGNA
;
A
#
# COMPACT_ATOMS: atom_id res chain seq x y z
N MET A 1 6.22 -45.85 13.31
CA MET A 1 4.95 -45.90 12.56
C MET A 1 4.40 -44.48 12.47
N THR A 2 4.69 -43.79 11.38
CA THR A 2 4.13 -42.47 11.07
C THR A 2 2.64 -42.63 10.75
N GLN A 3 1.76 -41.99 11.52
CA GLN A 3 0.34 -41.93 11.17
C GLN A 3 0.20 -41.22 9.81
N ALA A 4 -0.14 -41.98 8.78
CA ALA A 4 -0.51 -41.43 7.49
C ALA A 4 -1.83 -40.63 7.64
N GLY A 5 -1.81 -39.34 7.29
CA GLY A 5 -3.03 -38.55 7.08
C GLY A 5 -3.21 -37.26 7.89
N VAL A 6 -2.29 -36.86 8.78
CA VAL A 6 -2.42 -35.59 9.54
C VAL A 6 -1.53 -34.51 8.92
N ARG A 7 -2.14 -33.39 8.49
CA ARG A 7 -1.38 -32.22 7.99
C ARG A 7 -0.49 -31.63 9.11
N PRO A 8 0.68 -31.08 8.80
CA PRO A 8 1.49 -30.38 9.79
C PRO A 8 0.77 -29.13 10.32
N TYR A 9 1.05 -28.77 11.57
CA TYR A 9 0.60 -27.52 12.17
C TYR A 9 1.32 -26.34 11.52
N ARG A 10 0.57 -25.34 11.09
CA ARG A 10 1.04 -24.18 10.35
C ARG A 10 1.44 -23.07 11.30
N VAL A 11 2.70 -22.64 11.21
CA VAL A 11 3.27 -21.56 12.02
C VAL A 11 3.50 -20.36 11.10
N THR A 12 2.82 -19.25 11.38
CA THR A 12 3.09 -17.97 10.72
C THR A 12 3.94 -17.11 11.65
N VAL A 13 5.10 -16.67 11.15
CA VAL A 13 6.10 -15.96 11.96
C VAL A 13 6.22 -14.51 11.54
N LEU A 14 6.13 -13.60 12.50
CA LEU A 14 6.26 -12.16 12.31
C LEU A 14 7.64 -11.71 12.82
N ILE A 15 8.36 -10.93 12.02
CA ILE A 15 9.73 -10.47 12.32
C ILE A 15 9.96 -8.99 11.98
N SER A 16 10.98 -8.37 12.54
CA SER A 16 11.43 -7.03 12.10
C SER A 16 12.93 -6.93 11.80
N GLY A 17 13.74 -7.92 12.21
CA GLY A 17 15.20 -7.80 12.19
C GLY A 17 15.92 -8.96 11.50
N SER A 18 17.07 -9.35 12.08
CA SER A 18 17.98 -10.36 11.53
C SER A 18 17.38 -11.77 11.43
N GLY A 19 16.32 -12.05 12.20
CA GLY A 19 15.59 -13.31 12.18
C GLY A 19 16.32 -14.48 12.84
N SER A 20 17.11 -14.25 13.90
CA SER A 20 17.75 -15.34 14.68
C SER A 20 16.71 -16.25 15.36
N ASN A 21 15.69 -15.67 15.99
CA ASN A 21 14.54 -16.42 16.54
C ASN A 21 13.75 -17.17 15.45
N LEU A 22 13.60 -16.57 14.27
CA LEU A 22 13.03 -17.26 13.11
C LEU A 22 13.90 -18.45 12.68
N GLN A 23 15.23 -18.30 12.66
CA GLN A 23 16.14 -19.41 12.32
C GLN A 23 15.93 -20.61 13.27
N ALA A 24 15.83 -20.37 14.58
CA ALA A 24 15.57 -21.42 15.56
C ALA A 24 14.27 -22.19 15.26
N LEU A 25 13.20 -21.48 14.86
CA LEU A 25 11.93 -22.09 14.46
C LEU A 25 12.04 -22.89 13.15
N LEU A 26 12.75 -22.35 12.14
CA LEU A 26 12.98 -23.05 10.87
C LEU A 26 13.77 -24.33 11.11
N ASP A 27 14.84 -24.27 11.89
CA ASP A 27 15.69 -25.42 12.22
C ASP A 27 14.89 -26.48 12.98
N ALA A 28 14.05 -26.08 13.93
CA ALA A 28 13.21 -26.98 14.72
C ALA A 28 12.08 -27.67 13.92
N THR A 29 11.72 -27.15 12.74
CA THR A 29 10.70 -27.76 11.84
C THR A 29 11.31 -28.54 10.67
N SER A 30 12.64 -28.52 10.53
CA SER A 30 13.33 -29.02 9.33
C SER A 30 13.49 -30.54 9.24
N ALA A 31 13.40 -31.26 10.35
CA ALA A 31 13.67 -32.70 10.41
C ALA A 31 12.74 -33.45 11.36
N ALA A 32 12.54 -34.74 11.08
CA ALA A 32 11.54 -35.58 11.74
C ALA A 32 11.83 -35.91 13.22
N ASP A 33 13.07 -35.70 13.68
CA ASP A 33 13.53 -35.92 15.05
C ASP A 33 13.51 -34.63 15.90
N ARG A 34 13.11 -33.49 15.32
CA ARG A 34 13.08 -32.21 16.01
C ARG A 34 11.80 -32.01 16.81
N LEU A 35 11.85 -31.10 17.79
CA LEU A 35 10.74 -30.83 18.70
C LEU A 35 9.45 -30.37 17.99
N LEU A 36 9.59 -29.74 16.83
CA LEU A 36 8.49 -29.26 15.99
C LEU A 36 8.37 -30.04 14.67
N ALA A 37 8.73 -31.32 14.66
CA ALA A 37 8.69 -32.19 13.46
C ALA A 37 7.29 -32.33 12.82
N ASP A 38 6.22 -32.09 13.60
CA ASP A 38 4.82 -32.10 13.16
C ASP A 38 4.29 -30.69 12.84
N CYS A 39 5.17 -29.69 12.84
CA CYS A 39 4.87 -28.30 12.50
C CYS A 39 5.62 -27.88 11.24
N LYS A 40 5.18 -26.79 10.61
CA LYS A 40 5.85 -26.17 9.47
C LYS A 40 5.70 -24.67 9.55
N VAL A 41 6.81 -23.94 9.41
CA VAL A 41 6.74 -22.49 9.16
C VAL A 41 6.21 -22.27 7.73
N THR A 42 4.99 -21.79 7.62
CA THR A 42 4.27 -21.65 6.33
C THR A 42 4.35 -20.26 5.73
N ALA A 43 4.61 -19.24 6.55
CA ALA A 43 4.78 -17.88 6.10
C ALA A 43 5.64 -17.08 7.09
N VAL A 44 6.41 -16.14 6.54
CA VAL A 44 7.15 -15.13 7.30
C VAL A 44 6.73 -13.75 6.83
N ILE A 45 6.27 -12.90 7.74
CA ILE A 45 5.88 -11.52 7.42
C ILE A 45 6.79 -10.58 8.20
N SER A 46 7.41 -9.62 7.52
CA SER A 46 8.28 -8.64 8.17
C SER A 46 7.69 -7.24 8.20
N SER A 47 7.83 -6.51 9.30
CA SER A 47 7.50 -5.08 9.32
C SER A 47 8.57 -4.19 8.64
N ARG A 48 9.62 -4.80 8.07
CA ARG A 48 10.75 -4.10 7.45
C ARG A 48 11.16 -4.79 6.16
N SER A 49 11.30 -4.02 5.08
CA SER A 49 11.73 -4.56 3.77
C SER A 49 13.19 -5.04 3.77
N ASP A 50 14.02 -4.44 4.60
CA ASP A 50 15.45 -4.74 4.75
C ASP A 50 15.76 -5.85 5.78
N ALA A 51 14.74 -6.49 6.35
CA ALA A 51 14.93 -7.52 7.37
C ALA A 51 15.64 -8.76 6.81
N TYR A 52 16.86 -9.05 7.29
CA TYR A 52 17.63 -10.23 6.87
C TYR A 52 16.91 -11.56 7.16
N GLY A 53 15.96 -11.58 8.10
CA GLY A 53 15.12 -12.75 8.34
C GLY A 53 14.28 -13.17 7.12
N LEU A 54 13.95 -12.25 6.21
CA LEU A 54 13.29 -12.58 4.93
C LEU A 54 14.20 -13.46 4.05
N THR A 55 15.50 -13.14 4.00
CA THR A 55 16.50 -13.94 3.29
C THR A 55 16.61 -15.34 3.89
N ARG A 56 16.59 -15.46 5.22
CA ARG A 56 16.62 -16.77 5.90
C ARG A 56 15.44 -17.65 5.49
N ALA A 57 14.23 -17.09 5.51
CA ALA A 57 13.01 -17.80 5.13
C ALA A 57 13.04 -18.26 3.66
N ARG A 58 13.48 -17.39 2.75
CA ARG A 58 13.57 -17.70 1.31
C ARG A 58 14.68 -18.71 0.98
N SER A 59 15.64 -18.89 1.89
CA SER A 59 16.77 -19.81 1.70
C SER A 59 16.51 -21.23 2.22
N THR A 60 15.33 -21.51 2.77
CA THR A 60 14.99 -22.84 3.27
C THR A 60 14.88 -23.87 2.15
N LYS A 61 15.23 -25.12 2.49
CA LYS A 61 15.20 -26.27 1.58
C LYS A 61 14.34 -27.38 2.20
N PRO A 62 13.70 -28.24 1.40
CA PRO A 62 13.73 -28.28 -0.08
C PRO A 62 12.85 -27.20 -0.74
N THR A 63 11.90 -26.61 -0.01
CA THR A 63 11.01 -25.57 -0.52
C THR A 63 11.20 -24.29 0.29
N PRO A 64 11.49 -23.16 -0.37
CA PRO A 64 11.51 -21.85 0.29
C PRO A 64 10.23 -21.57 1.05
N THR A 65 10.38 -21.00 2.24
CA THR A 65 9.25 -20.52 3.03
C THR A 65 8.77 -19.19 2.44
N PRO A 66 7.49 -19.04 2.07
CA PRO A 66 6.94 -17.77 1.63
C PRO A 66 7.28 -16.65 2.62
N ALA A 67 7.87 -15.56 2.13
CA ALA A 67 8.34 -14.48 2.97
C ALA A 67 8.17 -13.12 2.31
N GLU A 68 7.53 -12.20 3.02
CA GLU A 68 7.11 -10.91 2.49
C GLU A 68 7.35 -9.79 3.51
N ALA A 69 7.71 -8.62 3.00
CA ALA A 69 7.75 -7.40 3.79
C ALA A 69 6.39 -6.70 3.73
N PHE A 70 5.83 -6.40 4.89
CA PHE A 70 4.62 -5.62 5.08
C PHE A 70 4.87 -4.47 6.07
N PRO A 71 5.70 -3.48 5.69
CA PRO A 71 6.08 -2.40 6.58
C PRO A 71 4.89 -1.47 6.89
N LEU A 72 4.84 -0.96 8.11
CA LEU A 72 4.02 0.21 8.43
C LEU A 72 4.71 1.43 7.81
N LEU A 73 4.38 1.73 6.55
CA LEU A 73 4.98 2.84 5.82
C LEU A 73 4.73 4.17 6.55
N ARG A 74 5.80 4.97 6.69
CA ARG A 74 5.85 6.25 7.44
C ARG A 74 4.80 7.27 6.98
N TRP A 75 4.27 7.10 5.77
CA TRP A 75 3.33 8.00 5.11
C TRP A 75 1.86 7.88 5.49
N LYS A 76 1.51 6.91 6.35
CA LYS A 76 0.17 6.81 6.94
C LYS A 76 -0.03 7.73 8.15
N LYS A 77 0.85 8.72 8.34
CA LYS A 77 0.71 9.84 9.28
C LYS A 77 0.22 11.11 8.56
N LEU A 78 -0.92 11.05 7.88
CA LEU A 78 -1.63 12.27 7.48
C LEU A 78 -2.15 12.94 8.76
N PRO A 79 -1.83 14.22 9.04
CA PRO A 79 -2.45 14.94 10.14
C PRO A 79 -3.97 14.86 10.01
N GLY A 80 -4.64 14.26 11.00
CA GLY A 80 -6.09 14.08 11.02
C GLY A 80 -6.64 12.73 10.52
N ASN A 81 -5.81 11.80 10.02
CA ASN A 81 -6.26 10.46 9.59
C ASN A 81 -5.32 9.31 10.01
N GLU A 82 -4.41 9.56 10.95
CA GLU A 82 -3.37 8.63 11.41
C GLU A 82 -3.98 7.34 11.98
N GLN A 83 -5.05 7.47 12.76
CA GLN A 83 -5.71 6.35 13.41
C GLN A 83 -6.38 5.43 12.38
N LYS A 84 -7.12 6.00 11.41
CA LYS A 84 -7.74 5.22 10.32
C LYS A 84 -6.69 4.52 9.48
N SER A 85 -5.61 5.20 9.13
CA SER A 85 -4.55 4.63 8.31
C SER A 85 -3.85 3.46 9.01
N ARG A 86 -3.59 3.60 10.31
CA ARG A 86 -3.07 2.54 11.16
C ARG A 86 -4.05 1.36 11.25
N GLN A 87 -5.33 1.63 11.48
CA GLN A 87 -6.38 0.61 11.50
C GLN A 87 -6.45 -0.15 10.16
N ASP A 88 -6.46 0.55 9.02
CA ASP A 88 -6.47 -0.08 7.70
C ASP A 88 -5.23 -0.97 7.47
N TRP A 89 -4.06 -0.54 7.95
CA TRP A 89 -2.85 -1.36 7.87
C TRP A 89 -2.94 -2.59 8.77
N GLU A 90 -3.45 -2.42 9.99
CA GLU A 90 -3.71 -3.53 10.92
C GLU A 90 -4.71 -4.53 10.33
N HIS A 91 -5.75 -4.05 9.64
CA HIS A 91 -6.74 -4.88 8.95
C HIS A 91 -6.10 -5.69 7.82
N GLN A 92 -5.29 -5.05 6.99
CA GLN A 92 -4.59 -5.74 5.91
C GLN A 92 -3.56 -6.76 6.42
N LEU A 93 -2.82 -6.41 7.48
CA LEU A 93 -1.90 -7.33 8.12
C LEU A 93 -2.64 -8.54 8.71
N ALA A 94 -3.76 -8.32 9.40
CA ALA A 94 -4.58 -9.40 9.95
C ALA A 94 -5.10 -10.31 8.83
N GLN A 95 -5.64 -9.74 7.75
CA GLN A 95 -6.14 -10.50 6.62
C GLN A 95 -5.03 -11.34 5.96
N LYS A 96 -3.84 -10.75 5.74
CA LYS A 96 -2.69 -11.48 5.20
C LYS A 96 -2.29 -12.65 6.10
N ILE A 97 -2.32 -12.48 7.42
CA ILE A 97 -2.06 -13.58 8.36
C ILE A 97 -3.15 -14.66 8.24
N VAL A 98 -4.44 -14.30 8.21
CA VAL A 98 -5.55 -15.26 8.05
C VAL A 98 -5.38 -16.08 6.76
N ASP A 99 -4.97 -15.46 5.66
CA ASP A 99 -4.81 -16.13 4.37
C ASP A 99 -3.67 -17.17 4.36
N THR A 100 -2.71 -17.06 5.27
CA THR A 100 -1.69 -18.10 5.51
C THR A 100 -2.25 -19.34 6.25
N ARG A 101 -3.50 -19.25 6.73
CA ARG A 101 -4.23 -20.28 7.50
C ARG A 101 -3.42 -20.85 8.67
N PRO A 102 -2.90 -20.02 9.58
CA PRO A 102 -2.03 -20.48 10.66
C PRO A 102 -2.82 -21.24 11.72
N ASP A 103 -2.19 -22.25 12.32
CA ASP A 103 -2.65 -22.84 13.57
C ASP A 103 -2.06 -22.10 14.79
N VAL A 104 -0.95 -21.37 14.61
CA VAL A 104 -0.35 -20.46 15.60
C VAL A 104 0.41 -19.32 14.91
N VAL A 105 0.32 -18.13 15.49
CA VAL A 105 1.07 -16.94 15.06
C VAL A 105 2.16 -16.62 16.09
N VAL A 106 3.39 -16.40 15.64
CA VAL A 106 4.56 -16.18 16.51
C VAL A 106 5.23 -14.86 16.17
N LEU A 107 5.25 -13.93 17.11
CA LEU A 107 6.01 -12.68 17.01
C LEU A 107 7.44 -12.94 17.48
N ALA A 108 8.34 -13.16 16.53
CA ALA A 108 9.74 -13.53 16.76
C ALA A 108 10.66 -12.33 16.53
N GLY A 109 10.60 -11.35 17.44
CA GLY A 109 11.30 -10.07 17.29
C GLY A 109 10.55 -9.08 16.40
N TRP A 110 9.23 -9.00 16.58
CA TRP A 110 8.36 -8.02 15.92
C TRP A 110 8.34 -6.70 16.71
N MET A 111 8.57 -5.58 16.01
CA MET A 111 8.84 -4.28 16.64
C MET A 111 7.71 -3.25 16.51
N LEU A 112 6.50 -3.68 16.18
CA LEU A 112 5.31 -2.81 16.14
C LEU A 112 4.27 -3.30 17.15
N ILE A 113 3.67 -2.37 17.89
CA ILE A 113 2.50 -2.68 18.72
C ILE A 113 1.37 -3.15 17.79
N LEU A 114 0.60 -4.16 18.19
CA LEU A 114 -0.58 -4.63 17.46
C LEU A 114 -1.83 -4.22 18.24
N GLY A 115 -2.68 -3.39 17.63
CA GLY A 115 -3.85 -2.82 18.28
C GLY A 115 -5.02 -3.80 18.46
N PRO A 116 -6.06 -3.39 19.21
CA PRO A 116 -7.25 -4.21 19.43
C PRO A 116 -8.00 -4.59 18.14
N ASP A 117 -7.97 -3.74 17.12
CA ASP A 117 -8.63 -3.99 15.82
C ASP A 117 -7.98 -5.15 15.07
N PHE A 118 -6.65 -5.25 15.09
CA PHE A 118 -5.90 -6.40 14.58
C PHE A 118 -6.31 -7.70 15.29
N LEU A 119 -6.30 -7.68 16.63
CA LEU A 119 -6.61 -8.86 17.45
C LEU A 119 -8.05 -9.34 17.22
N ARG A 120 -9.02 -8.43 17.06
CA ARG A 120 -10.41 -8.77 16.76
C ARG A 120 -10.60 -9.52 15.44
N GLN A 121 -9.83 -9.21 14.41
CA GLN A 121 -9.98 -9.87 13.10
C GLN A 121 -9.50 -11.31 13.09
N LEU A 122 -8.45 -11.61 13.87
CA LEU A 122 -7.97 -12.98 14.07
C LEU A 122 -8.90 -13.83 14.96
N VAL A 123 -9.92 -13.19 15.54
CA VAL A 123 -11.04 -13.81 16.27
C VAL A 123 -12.31 -13.89 15.39
N ARG A 124 -12.57 -12.91 14.52
CA ARG A 124 -13.84 -12.76 13.77
C ARG A 124 -13.91 -13.43 12.39
N ASN A 125 -12.83 -13.45 11.61
CA ASN A 125 -12.90 -13.76 10.16
C ASN A 125 -12.96 -15.26 9.82
N TRP A 126 -13.51 -16.07 10.72
CA TRP A 126 -13.67 -17.50 10.47
C TRP A 126 -15.05 -17.88 9.92
N ASP A 127 -16.13 -17.23 10.37
CA ASP A 127 -17.50 -17.73 10.17
C ASP A 127 -18.09 -17.56 8.76
N GLU A 128 -17.49 -16.78 7.84
CA GLU A 128 -18.14 -16.42 6.56
C GLU A 128 -17.69 -17.21 5.32
N ARG A 129 -16.91 -18.30 5.46
CA ARG A 129 -16.39 -19.06 4.29
C ARG A 129 -16.95 -20.47 4.12
N ASP A 130 -18.28 -20.65 4.24
CA ASP A 130 -18.96 -21.90 3.82
C ASP A 130 -20.25 -21.72 2.99
N GLU A 131 -20.63 -20.52 2.49
CA GLU A 131 -21.81 -20.35 1.61
C GLU A 131 -21.53 -19.88 0.16
N ALA A 132 -20.27 -19.73 -0.25
CA ALA A 132 -19.94 -19.29 -1.61
C ALA A 132 -19.52 -20.44 -2.53
N THR A 133 -20.34 -21.50 -2.65
CA THR A 133 -20.26 -22.43 -3.81
C THR A 133 -21.54 -23.25 -4.05
N THR A 134 -22.74 -22.71 -3.80
CA THR A 134 -23.97 -23.30 -4.41
C THR A 134 -25.04 -22.23 -4.62
N THR A 135 -24.94 -21.44 -5.69
CA THR A 135 -26.08 -20.66 -6.19
C THR A 135 -26.66 -21.37 -7.41
N THR A 136 -27.57 -22.30 -7.12
CA THR A 136 -28.64 -22.69 -8.05
C THR A 136 -29.58 -21.50 -8.20
N THR A 137 -29.69 -21.01 -9.43
CA THR A 137 -30.72 -20.08 -9.90
C THR A 137 -32.08 -20.77 -9.98
N THR A 138 -33.08 -20.21 -9.29
CA THR A 138 -34.55 -20.31 -9.49
C THR A 138 -35.16 -19.16 -8.67
N ASP A 139 -36.14 -18.36 -9.06
CA ASP A 139 -37.00 -18.26 -10.25
C ASP A 139 -37.61 -16.84 -10.27
N ASP A 140 -37.88 -16.38 -11.50
CA ASP A 140 -39.08 -15.69 -12.02
C ASP A 140 -39.73 -14.49 -11.30
N ASN A 141 -39.77 -13.36 -12.02
CA ASN A 141 -41.07 -12.80 -12.45
C ASN A 141 -40.98 -11.89 -13.72
N GLU A 142 -41.82 -12.24 -14.70
CA GLU A 142 -42.45 -11.43 -15.78
C GLU A 142 -41.75 -11.12 -17.14
N THR A 143 -42.00 -12.02 -18.12
CA THR A 143 -42.61 -11.88 -19.50
C THR A 143 -42.06 -10.91 -20.60
N PRO A 144 -42.31 -11.16 -21.93
CA PRO A 144 -41.32 -11.76 -22.84
C PRO A 144 -41.10 -10.99 -24.17
N CYS A 145 -40.02 -11.30 -24.90
CA CYS A 145 -39.93 -11.11 -26.36
C CYS A 145 -39.18 -12.29 -27.02
N VAL A 146 -39.70 -12.71 -28.17
CA VAL A 146 -39.54 -13.99 -28.87
C VAL A 146 -38.44 -13.92 -29.94
N ASP A 147 -37.69 -15.01 -30.21
CA ASP A 147 -37.37 -15.49 -31.58
C ASP A 147 -36.78 -16.93 -31.59
N PRO A 148 -36.72 -17.68 -32.73
CA PRO A 148 -37.18 -19.06 -32.82
C PRO A 148 -36.02 -19.97 -33.26
N THR A 149 -36.35 -21.14 -33.80
CA THR A 149 -35.43 -22.16 -34.35
C THR A 149 -34.84 -23.09 -33.28
N GLY A 150 -35.68 -24.07 -32.92
CA GLY A 150 -35.27 -25.19 -32.11
C GLY A 150 -34.36 -26.15 -32.87
N GLU A 151 -33.44 -26.77 -32.12
CA GLU A 151 -33.02 -28.14 -32.32
C GLU A 151 -32.35 -28.68 -31.05
N ARG A 152 -32.65 -29.95 -30.72
CA ARG A 152 -32.19 -30.68 -29.53
C ARG A 152 -30.94 -31.50 -29.82
N VAL A 153 -30.04 -31.58 -28.84
CA VAL A 153 -29.17 -32.73 -28.52
C VAL A 153 -28.71 -32.53 -27.06
N GLY A 154 -28.85 -33.39 -26.06
CA GLY A 154 -29.09 -34.82 -25.98
C GLY A 154 -27.88 -35.51 -25.35
N ALA A 155 -27.80 -35.64 -24.01
CA ALA A 155 -26.96 -36.64 -23.33
C ALA A 155 -27.22 -36.75 -21.81
N GLY A 156 -27.63 -37.95 -21.39
CA GLY A 156 -26.92 -38.73 -20.36
C GLY A 156 -27.01 -38.30 -18.88
N LEU A 157 -28.02 -38.83 -18.18
CA LEU A 157 -28.05 -38.98 -16.73
C LEU A 157 -26.90 -39.89 -16.23
N ALA A 158 -26.08 -39.37 -15.32
CA ALA A 158 -25.36 -40.15 -14.33
C ALA A 158 -25.36 -39.37 -13.01
N THR A 159 -26.16 -39.81 -12.05
CA THR A 159 -26.08 -39.37 -10.66
C THR A 159 -24.92 -40.08 -9.97
N PRO A 160 -24.24 -39.41 -9.03
CA PRO A 160 -23.79 -40.09 -7.82
C PRO A 160 -24.34 -39.41 -6.57
N GLY A 161 -24.68 -40.27 -5.61
CA GLY A 161 -25.39 -39.93 -4.38
C GLY A 161 -24.63 -39.01 -3.44
N HIS A 162 -25.41 -38.23 -2.71
CA HIS A 162 -24.98 -37.56 -1.49
C HIS A 162 -24.73 -38.60 -0.40
N SER A 163 -23.58 -38.50 0.28
CA SER A 163 -23.37 -39.06 1.61
C SER A 163 -23.28 -37.90 2.60
N PRO A 164 -24.17 -37.81 3.60
CA PRO A 164 -24.10 -36.80 4.65
C PRO A 164 -23.12 -37.26 5.74
N TYR A 165 -22.45 -36.29 6.39
CA TYR A 165 -21.56 -36.44 7.54
C TYR A 165 -20.11 -36.85 7.27
N THR A 166 -19.24 -35.87 7.05
CA THR A 166 -17.88 -35.86 7.62
C THR A 166 -17.49 -34.42 7.97
N THR A 167 -17.89 -33.93 9.14
CA THR A 167 -17.24 -32.77 9.77
C THR A 167 -15.82 -33.19 10.13
N THR A 168 -14.83 -32.82 9.32
CA THR A 168 -13.43 -33.13 9.59
C THR A 168 -12.96 -32.39 10.84
N ALA A 169 -11.96 -32.91 11.55
CA ALA A 169 -11.29 -32.20 12.65
C ALA A 169 -10.75 -30.82 12.22
N GLU A 170 -10.50 -30.64 10.92
CA GLU A 170 -10.15 -29.37 10.32
C GLU A 170 -11.26 -28.34 10.40
N SER A 171 -12.54 -28.72 10.40
CA SER A 171 -13.73 -27.87 10.54
C SER A 171 -13.96 -27.33 11.96
N LEU A 172 -13.18 -27.79 12.94
CA LEU A 172 -13.41 -27.51 14.36
C LEU A 172 -12.36 -26.61 14.99
N LEU A 173 -11.11 -26.68 14.52
CA LEU A 173 -10.09 -25.65 14.80
C LEU A 173 -10.46 -24.28 14.23
N ARG A 174 -11.40 -24.29 13.28
CA ARG A 174 -12.02 -23.17 12.60
C ARG A 174 -12.68 -22.17 13.56
N GLY A 175 -13.55 -22.60 14.45
CA GLY A 175 -14.30 -21.68 15.34
C GLY A 175 -13.56 -21.14 16.57
N SER A 176 -12.25 -21.40 16.72
CA SER A 176 -11.47 -20.96 17.90
C SER A 176 -10.49 -19.84 17.53
N PRO A 177 -10.27 -18.83 18.40
CA PRO A 177 -9.26 -17.79 18.16
C PRO A 177 -7.89 -18.37 17.84
N ILE A 178 -7.24 -17.84 16.80
CA ILE A 178 -5.87 -18.25 16.45
C ILE A 178 -4.94 -17.80 17.59
N PRO A 179 -4.19 -18.71 18.23
CA PRO A 179 -3.28 -18.33 19.29
C PRO A 179 -2.13 -17.49 18.73
N ILE A 180 -1.92 -16.31 19.32
CA ILE A 180 -0.81 -15.42 19.01
C ILE A 180 0.10 -15.36 20.23
N ILE A 181 1.38 -15.66 20.04
CA ILE A 181 2.40 -15.55 21.09
C ILE A 181 3.50 -14.57 20.70
N ASN A 182 3.99 -13.83 21.69
CA ASN A 182 5.10 -12.89 21.54
C ASN A 182 6.26 -13.27 22.44
N LEU A 183 7.48 -13.16 21.92
CA LEU A 183 8.69 -13.20 22.71
C LEU A 183 9.03 -11.79 23.18
N HIS A 184 9.20 -11.63 24.49
CA HIS A 184 9.65 -10.40 25.12
C HIS A 184 10.89 -10.66 25.98
N PRO A 185 12.01 -9.94 25.79
CA PRO A 185 13.29 -10.21 26.45
C PRO A 185 13.39 -9.56 27.85
N ALA A 186 12.36 -9.78 28.67
CA ALA A 186 12.37 -9.50 30.10
C ALA A 186 11.44 -10.46 30.85
N LEU A 187 11.55 -10.50 32.18
CA LEU A 187 10.63 -11.25 33.03
C LEU A 187 9.23 -10.58 33.05
N PRO A 188 8.16 -11.35 33.38
CA PRO A 188 6.82 -10.80 33.49
C PRO A 188 6.74 -9.55 34.36
N GLY A 189 6.14 -8.49 33.81
CA GLY A 189 5.96 -7.20 34.48
C GLY A 189 7.20 -6.31 34.53
N GLN A 190 8.29 -6.68 33.84
CA GLN A 190 9.52 -5.90 33.80
C GLN A 190 9.81 -5.36 32.39
N PHE A 191 10.33 -4.13 32.33
CA PHE A 191 10.89 -3.49 31.13
C PHE A 191 10.08 -3.62 29.82
N PRO A 192 8.78 -3.27 29.80
CA PRO A 192 7.95 -3.39 28.60
C PRO A 192 8.46 -2.53 27.44
N GLY A 193 8.32 -3.02 26.21
CA GLY A 193 8.71 -2.31 24.99
C GLY A 193 10.06 -2.72 24.38
N ALA A 194 10.53 -1.93 23.42
CA ALA A 194 11.58 -2.33 22.48
C ALA A 194 13.02 -2.26 23.04
N HIS A 195 13.22 -1.70 24.22
CA HIS A 195 14.55 -1.49 24.82
C HIS A 195 14.79 -2.33 26.07
N ALA A 196 13.98 -3.37 26.29
CA ALA A 196 13.97 -4.18 27.52
C ALA A 196 15.34 -4.70 27.97
N ILE A 197 16.18 -5.18 27.04
CA ILE A 197 17.54 -5.67 27.35
C ILE A 197 18.42 -4.53 27.88
N LYS A 198 18.38 -3.37 27.23
CA LYS A 198 19.15 -2.20 27.63
C LYS A 198 18.65 -1.67 28.98
N ASP A 199 17.35 -1.58 29.16
CA ASP A 199 16.75 -1.10 30.41
C ASP A 199 17.06 -2.03 31.59
N ALA A 200 17.06 -3.35 31.36
CA ALA A 200 17.50 -4.34 32.33
C ALA A 200 18.99 -4.17 32.68
N TYR A 201 19.85 -3.97 31.68
CA TYR A 201 21.28 -3.73 31.89
C TYR A 201 21.55 -2.44 32.69
N GLU A 202 20.88 -1.33 32.36
CA GLU A 202 20.98 -0.08 33.10
C GLU A 202 20.46 -0.22 34.55
N SER A 203 19.38 -0.98 34.75
CA SER A 203 18.86 -1.31 36.09
C SER A 203 19.85 -2.14 36.91
N TYR A 204 20.55 -3.07 36.27
CA TYR A 204 21.63 -3.84 36.88
C TYR A 204 22.82 -2.97 37.27
N LEU A 205 23.27 -2.08 36.37
CA LEU A 205 24.35 -1.12 36.68
C LEU A 205 23.98 -0.19 37.85
N ALA A 206 22.70 0.11 38.01
CA ALA A 206 22.17 0.85 39.15
C ALA A 206 22.00 0.02 40.43
N GLY A 207 22.38 -1.26 40.43
CA GLY A 207 22.27 -2.18 41.57
C GLY A 207 20.85 -2.59 41.94
N LYS A 208 19.87 -2.39 41.04
CA LYS A 208 18.45 -2.64 41.32
C LYS A 208 18.01 -4.08 41.07
N ILE A 209 18.69 -4.77 40.16
CA ILE A 209 18.44 -6.17 39.81
C ILE A 209 19.75 -6.92 39.71
N THR A 210 19.71 -8.25 39.85
CA THR A 210 20.86 -9.16 39.66
C THR A 210 20.61 -10.18 38.55
N SER A 211 19.36 -10.27 38.09
CA SER A 211 18.94 -11.11 36.98
C SER A 211 17.88 -10.39 36.15
N THR A 212 17.78 -10.80 34.90
CA THR A 212 16.69 -10.47 33.99
C THR A 212 16.10 -11.78 33.48
N GLY A 213 15.48 -11.80 32.31
CA GLY A 213 15.00 -13.01 31.70
C GLY A 213 14.33 -12.76 30.37
N LEU A 214 13.45 -13.68 30.02
CA LEU A 214 12.54 -13.54 28.90
C LEU A 214 11.22 -14.24 29.23
N MET A 215 10.17 -13.79 28.56
CA MET A 215 8.89 -14.46 28.53
C MET A 215 8.41 -14.64 27.10
N ILE A 216 7.78 -15.79 26.84
CA ILE A 216 6.91 -15.97 25.69
C ILE A 216 5.49 -15.98 26.23
N HIS A 217 4.65 -15.08 25.76
CA HIS A 217 3.33 -14.83 26.33
C HIS A 217 2.26 -14.71 25.25
N ARG A 218 1.00 -14.90 25.65
CA ARG A 218 -0.13 -14.63 24.75
C ARG A 218 -0.19 -13.13 24.45
N VAL A 219 -0.51 -12.77 23.22
CA VAL A 219 -0.71 -11.36 22.86
C VAL A 219 -2.09 -10.92 23.30
N ILE A 220 -2.13 -9.81 24.03
CA ILE A 220 -3.34 -9.09 24.43
C ILE A 220 -3.15 -7.60 24.07
N PRO A 221 -4.20 -6.75 24.14
CA PRO A 221 -4.06 -5.32 23.87
C PRO A 221 -3.00 -4.62 24.72
N GLU A 222 -2.80 -5.07 25.95
CA GLU A 222 -1.80 -4.55 26.87
C GLU A 222 -0.39 -5.05 26.49
N LEU A 223 0.52 -4.09 26.30
CA LEU A 223 1.91 -4.34 25.88
C LEU A 223 2.63 -5.26 26.88
N ASP A 224 3.17 -6.37 26.37
CA ASP A 224 4.00 -7.33 27.10
C ASP A 224 3.39 -7.87 28.42
N ALA A 225 2.05 -7.83 28.55
CA ALA A 225 1.34 -8.14 29.79
C ALA A 225 0.46 -9.40 29.74
N GLY A 226 0.52 -10.15 28.63
CA GLY A 226 -0.30 -11.34 28.48
C GLY A 226 0.16 -12.53 29.31
N GLU A 227 -0.71 -13.54 29.40
CA GLU A 227 -0.43 -14.77 30.16
C GLU A 227 0.87 -15.44 29.65
N PRO A 228 1.88 -15.65 30.52
CA PRO A 228 3.12 -16.30 30.13
C PRO A 228 2.89 -17.77 29.76
N VAL A 229 3.35 -18.15 28.56
CA VAL A 229 3.44 -19.53 28.11
C VAL A 229 4.73 -20.17 28.62
N ILE A 230 5.83 -19.44 28.52
CA ILE A 230 7.16 -19.80 29.02
C ILE A 230 7.80 -18.58 29.66
N VAL A 231 8.52 -18.81 30.76
CA VAL A 231 9.41 -17.83 31.39
C VAL A 231 10.76 -18.49 31.60
N ARG A 232 11.83 -17.75 31.36
CA ARG A 232 13.20 -18.14 31.68
C ARG A 232 13.90 -16.98 32.35
N GLU A 233 14.56 -17.25 33.47
CA GLU A 233 15.44 -16.29 34.12
C GLU A 233 16.82 -16.37 33.48
N VAL A 234 17.45 -15.21 33.27
CA VAL A 234 18.79 -15.06 32.74
C VAL A 234 19.61 -14.23 33.74
N PRO A 235 20.63 -14.80 34.39
CA PRO A 235 21.44 -14.07 35.35
C PRO A 235 22.30 -13.02 34.63
N ILE A 236 22.49 -11.87 35.28
CA ILE A 236 23.44 -10.84 34.85
C ILE A 236 24.70 -11.01 35.70
N ARG A 237 25.84 -11.30 35.05
CA ARG A 237 27.09 -11.62 35.74
C ARG A 237 27.87 -10.35 36.02
N GLU A 238 28.62 -10.37 37.11
CA GLU A 238 29.55 -9.29 37.44
C GLU A 238 30.54 -9.05 36.30
N GLY A 239 30.62 -7.80 35.84
CA GLY A 239 31.49 -7.40 34.73
C GLY A 239 30.94 -7.69 33.33
N ASP A 240 29.70 -8.15 33.17
CA ASP A 240 29.07 -8.30 31.85
C ASP A 240 29.05 -6.96 31.10
N SER A 241 29.37 -6.99 29.80
CA SER A 241 28.98 -5.94 28.86
C SER A 241 27.52 -6.11 28.42
N LEU A 242 26.91 -5.06 27.86
CA LEU A 242 25.55 -5.12 27.30
C LEU A 242 25.45 -6.21 26.23
N GLU A 243 26.44 -6.31 25.36
CA GLU A 243 26.49 -7.29 24.26
C GLU A 243 26.58 -8.73 24.78
N GLN A 244 27.32 -8.95 25.88
CA GLN A 244 27.42 -10.26 26.51
C GLN A 244 26.10 -10.70 27.16
N LEU A 245 25.37 -9.76 27.76
CA LEU A 245 24.04 -10.01 28.29
C LEU A 245 23.04 -10.28 27.16
N GLU A 246 23.03 -9.45 26.12
CA GLU A 246 22.17 -9.59 24.94
C GLU A 246 22.37 -10.95 24.27
N GLN A 247 23.62 -11.35 24.03
CA GLN A 247 23.96 -12.65 23.46
C GLN A 247 23.43 -13.80 24.33
N ARG A 248 23.57 -13.72 25.65
CA ARG A 248 23.08 -14.74 26.58
C ARG A 248 21.55 -14.82 26.57
N ILE A 249 20.86 -13.68 26.52
CA ILE A 249 19.41 -13.65 26.40
C ILE A 249 18.99 -14.34 25.09
N HIS A 250 19.59 -13.97 23.96
CA HIS A 250 19.27 -14.57 22.66
C HIS A 250 19.49 -16.09 22.61
N GLU A 251 20.53 -16.63 23.24
CA GLU A 251 20.73 -18.08 23.33
C GLU A 251 19.55 -18.78 24.03
N VAL A 252 19.02 -18.17 25.09
CA VAL A 252 17.85 -18.69 25.82
C VAL A 252 16.55 -18.46 25.03
N GLU A 253 16.44 -17.35 24.30
CA GLU A 253 15.30 -17.06 23.42
C GLU A 253 15.10 -18.16 22.37
N HIS A 254 16.18 -18.58 21.71
CA HIS A 254 16.13 -19.57 20.62
C HIS A 254 15.55 -20.90 21.09
N GLU A 255 15.94 -21.34 22.28
CA GLU A 255 15.38 -22.55 22.88
C GLU A 255 13.93 -22.34 23.35
N ALA A 256 13.67 -21.22 24.02
CA ALA A 256 12.39 -20.95 24.64
C ALA A 256 11.26 -20.74 23.62
N ILE A 257 11.52 -20.08 22.49
CA ILE A 257 10.51 -19.85 21.45
C ILE A 257 10.04 -21.16 20.82
N VAL A 258 10.95 -22.11 20.60
CA VAL A 258 10.62 -23.44 20.06
C VAL A 258 9.75 -24.23 21.04
N HIS A 259 10.11 -24.24 22.32
CA HIS A 259 9.31 -24.89 23.36
C HIS A 259 7.93 -24.25 23.54
N ALA A 260 7.83 -22.93 23.38
CA ALA A 260 6.56 -22.22 23.50
C ALA A 260 5.61 -22.62 22.37
N VAL A 261 6.10 -22.69 21.12
CA VAL A 261 5.32 -23.18 19.98
C VAL A 261 4.83 -24.61 20.23
N ARG A 262 5.71 -25.52 20.67
CA ARG A 262 5.34 -26.90 21.03
C ARG A 262 4.20 -26.93 22.04
N LYS A 263 4.32 -26.17 23.13
CA LYS A 263 3.32 -26.09 24.21
C LYS A 263 1.97 -25.58 23.68
N VAL A 264 1.97 -24.54 22.84
CA VAL A 264 0.73 -24.02 22.23
C VAL A 264 0.10 -25.05 21.31
N VAL A 265 0.87 -25.70 20.44
CA VAL A 265 0.37 -26.74 19.52
C VAL A 265 -0.22 -27.93 20.30
N ASP A 266 0.39 -28.34 21.41
CA ASP A 266 -0.15 -29.39 22.28
C ASP A 266 -1.47 -29.00 22.96
N LEU A 267 -1.62 -27.72 23.34
CA LEU A 267 -2.88 -27.21 23.85
C LEU A 267 -3.97 -27.25 22.76
N CYS A 268 -3.66 -26.81 21.53
CA CYS A 268 -4.58 -26.90 20.39
C CYS A 268 -4.99 -28.35 20.11
N ARG A 269 -4.03 -29.28 20.14
CA ARG A 269 -4.28 -30.72 19.99
C ARG A 269 -5.18 -31.27 21.08
N THR A 270 -4.93 -30.90 22.32
CA THR A 270 -5.69 -31.39 23.48
C THR A 270 -7.13 -30.85 23.46
N ALA A 271 -7.31 -29.58 23.14
CA ALA A 271 -8.62 -28.97 22.95
C ALA A 271 -9.42 -29.69 21.86
N LEU A 272 -8.79 -29.97 20.71
CA LEU A 272 -9.40 -30.70 19.61
C LEU A 272 -9.81 -32.12 20.01
N LYS A 273 -8.94 -32.86 20.72
CA LYS A 273 -9.26 -34.21 21.22
C LYS A 273 -10.45 -34.20 22.20
N LYS A 274 -10.48 -33.23 23.13
CA LYS A 274 -11.56 -33.09 24.11
C LYS A 274 -12.89 -32.83 23.42
N TYR A 275 -12.91 -31.93 22.44
CA TYR A 275 -14.10 -31.65 21.65
C TYR A 275 -14.59 -32.91 20.92
N LEU A 276 -13.71 -33.58 20.15
CA LEU A 276 -14.06 -34.79 19.42
C LEU A 276 -14.59 -35.91 20.32
N SER A 277 -14.12 -35.99 21.57
CA SER A 277 -14.63 -36.93 22.56
C SER A 277 -16.00 -36.55 23.15
N SER A 278 -16.37 -35.28 23.15
CA SER A 278 -17.66 -34.77 23.66
C SER A 278 -18.79 -34.76 22.62
N SER A 279 -18.49 -34.90 21.33
CA SER A 279 -19.47 -34.81 20.22
C SER A 279 -20.11 -36.15 19.82
N SER A 280 -19.86 -37.25 20.54
CA SER A 280 -20.52 -38.54 20.30
C SER A 280 -21.95 -38.51 20.89
N PRO A 281 -23.02 -38.72 20.09
CA PRO A 281 -24.38 -38.65 20.61
C PRO A 281 -24.70 -39.84 21.51
N SER A 282 -25.03 -39.58 22.77
CA SER A 282 -25.74 -40.52 23.63
C SER A 282 -27.18 -40.65 23.14
N SER A 283 -27.55 -41.82 22.63
CA SER A 283 -28.93 -42.14 22.27
C SER A 283 -29.79 -42.25 23.54
N SER A 284 -30.59 -41.22 23.82
CA SER A 284 -31.75 -41.35 24.69
C SER A 284 -32.91 -40.59 24.08
N SER A 285 -33.86 -41.37 23.55
CA SER A 285 -35.13 -40.98 22.99
C SER A 285 -36.11 -40.50 24.05
N SER A 286 -36.74 -39.35 23.84
CA SER A 286 -38.09 -39.06 24.34
C SER A 286 -38.69 -37.86 23.60
N SER A 287 -39.69 -38.14 22.76
CA SER A 287 -40.70 -37.16 22.28
C SER A 287 -41.59 -36.72 23.46
N PRO A 288 -42.28 -35.55 23.42
CA PRO A 288 -43.54 -35.42 22.67
C PRO A 288 -43.85 -34.00 22.11
N SER A 289 -44.51 -33.89 20.95
CA SER A 289 -45.91 -33.46 20.70
C SER A 289 -46.20 -31.94 20.65
N ASP A 290 -46.45 -31.48 19.42
CA ASP A 290 -47.56 -30.66 18.92
C ASP A 290 -48.32 -29.68 19.86
N SER A 291 -48.29 -28.39 19.52
CA SER A 291 -49.50 -27.57 19.24
C SER A 291 -49.10 -26.11 18.96
N GLY A 292 -49.68 -25.54 17.92
CA GLY A 292 -49.45 -24.15 17.52
C GLY A 292 -50.35 -23.16 18.25
N GLU A 293 -49.82 -21.96 18.51
CA GLU A 293 -50.59 -20.72 18.51
C GLU A 293 -49.65 -19.51 18.38
N SER A 294 -50.00 -18.63 17.44
CA SER A 294 -49.31 -17.38 17.14
C SER A 294 -49.61 -16.34 18.23
N SER A 295 -48.58 -15.91 18.96
CA SER A 295 -48.63 -14.70 19.79
C SER A 295 -47.37 -13.85 19.59
N SER A 296 -47.57 -12.54 19.47
CA SER A 296 -46.53 -11.53 19.34
C SER A 296 -45.54 -11.62 20.51
N VAL A 297 -44.28 -11.94 20.21
CA VAL A 297 -43.23 -12.10 21.21
C VAL A 297 -42.72 -10.72 21.64
N VAL A 298 -43.01 -10.33 22.87
CA VAL A 298 -42.27 -9.25 23.55
C VAL A 298 -41.02 -9.88 24.15
N VAL A 299 -39.85 -9.63 23.55
CA VAL A 299 -38.58 -10.09 24.11
C VAL A 299 -38.15 -9.10 25.19
N THR A 300 -38.15 -9.57 26.44
CA THR A 300 -37.58 -8.84 27.58
C THR A 300 -36.34 -9.59 28.01
N GLU A 301 -35.16 -9.03 27.73
CA GLU A 301 -33.90 -9.60 28.16
C GLU A 301 -33.41 -8.86 29.41
N THR A 302 -33.11 -9.62 30.45
CA THR A 302 -32.59 -9.08 31.72
C THR A 302 -31.14 -9.51 31.85
N VAL A 303 -30.23 -8.54 31.85
CA VAL A 303 -28.79 -8.80 31.94
C VAL A 303 -28.29 -8.37 33.31
N ASN A 304 -27.61 -9.29 34.00
CA ASN A 304 -26.87 -8.98 35.21
C ASN A 304 -25.50 -8.40 34.83
N LEU A 305 -25.24 -7.17 35.21
CA LEU A 305 -23.95 -6.55 34.99
C LEU A 305 -22.96 -6.96 36.10
N SER A 306 -21.68 -7.09 35.76
CA SER A 306 -20.60 -7.39 36.71
C SER A 306 -20.38 -6.22 37.67
N GLY A 307 -21.24 -6.15 38.68
CA GLY A 307 -21.36 -5.09 39.68
C GLY A 307 -22.64 -5.19 40.53
N GLY A 308 -23.54 -6.15 40.25
CA GLY A 308 -24.74 -6.40 41.06
C GLY A 308 -25.95 -5.54 40.71
N GLY A 309 -25.91 -4.80 39.60
CA GLY A 309 -27.07 -4.09 39.05
C GLY A 309 -27.74 -4.88 37.93
N ILE A 310 -29.08 -4.84 37.91
CA ILE A 310 -29.92 -5.46 36.88
C ILE A 310 -30.39 -4.37 35.91
N ALA A 311 -30.19 -4.58 34.60
CA ALA A 311 -30.79 -3.76 33.55
C ALA A 311 -31.76 -4.60 32.70
N THR A 312 -32.94 -4.05 32.43
CA THR A 312 -33.98 -4.70 31.61
C THR A 312 -34.23 -3.84 30.38
N ILE A 313 -34.10 -4.45 29.19
CA ILE A 313 -34.40 -3.80 27.91
C ILE A 313 -35.63 -4.50 27.32
N THR A 314 -36.61 -3.70 26.90
CA THR A 314 -37.82 -4.17 26.23
C THR A 314 -37.88 -3.57 24.83
N VAL A 315 -37.97 -4.41 23.81
CA VAL A 315 -38.11 -3.98 22.41
C VAL A 315 -39.51 -4.34 21.91
N THR A 316 -40.17 -3.37 21.26
CA THR A 316 -41.47 -3.54 20.57
C THR A 316 -41.36 -2.98 19.16
N GLU A 317 -41.66 -3.79 18.14
CA GLU A 317 -41.74 -3.33 16.74
C GLU A 317 -43.12 -2.75 16.42
N SER A 318 -43.16 -1.60 15.75
CA SER A 318 -44.37 -1.07 15.10
C SER A 318 -44.02 -0.41 13.77
N GLY A 319 -44.63 -0.85 12.67
CA GLY A 319 -44.48 -0.26 11.33
C GLY A 319 -45.53 0.81 11.02
N GLY A 320 -45.23 1.70 10.05
CA GLY A 320 -46.22 2.53 9.36
C GLY A 320 -45.75 3.85 8.72
N SER A 321 -45.68 3.85 7.39
CA SER A 321 -46.20 4.85 6.41
C SER A 321 -45.56 6.25 6.19
N ALA A 322 -45.41 6.59 4.90
CA ALA A 322 -45.08 7.90 4.32
C ALA A 322 -46.28 8.89 4.27
N PRO A 323 -46.04 10.21 4.06
CA PRO A 323 -46.53 10.86 2.83
C PRO A 323 -45.62 11.99 2.25
N SER A 324 -46.15 12.64 1.20
CA SER A 324 -45.56 13.34 0.06
C SER A 324 -45.42 14.89 0.11
N SER A 325 -44.54 15.40 -0.78
CA SER A 325 -44.61 16.63 -1.63
C SER A 325 -44.80 18.04 -1.04
N SER A 326 -43.88 18.96 -1.36
CA SER A 326 -44.15 20.27 -2.03
C SER A 326 -42.87 21.11 -2.26
N SER A 327 -42.87 21.88 -3.36
CA SER A 327 -41.91 22.93 -3.80
C SER A 327 -42.70 24.24 -4.01
N PRO A 328 -42.15 25.43 -4.37
CA PRO A 328 -40.86 26.13 -4.11
C PRO A 328 -41.14 27.59 -3.59
N PRO A 329 -40.34 28.71 -3.77
CA PRO A 329 -39.81 29.27 -5.04
C PRO A 329 -38.38 29.88 -5.00
N ALA A 330 -37.95 30.34 -6.18
CA ALA A 330 -36.63 30.86 -6.57
C ALA A 330 -36.36 32.35 -6.25
N SER A 331 -35.08 32.76 -6.26
CA SER A 331 -34.60 34.04 -6.86
C SER A 331 -33.06 34.10 -6.98
N SER A 332 -32.58 34.63 -8.11
CA SER A 332 -31.17 34.99 -8.45
C SER A 332 -31.02 36.54 -8.39
N PRO A 333 -30.02 37.24 -9.01
CA PRO A 333 -28.58 37.00 -9.28
C PRO A 333 -27.68 38.22 -8.91
N ALA A 334 -26.35 38.12 -9.03
CA ALA A 334 -25.38 39.20 -9.39
C ALA A 334 -23.93 38.72 -9.09
N SER A 335 -22.84 39.04 -9.81
CA SER A 335 -22.59 39.86 -11.01
C SER A 335 -21.14 39.61 -11.43
N GLY A 336 -20.90 39.30 -12.70
CA GLY A 336 -19.56 39.33 -13.29
C GLY A 336 -19.18 40.72 -13.80
N LYS A 337 -17.88 41.04 -13.80
CA LYS A 337 -17.27 41.99 -14.71
C LYS A 337 -15.90 41.48 -15.19
N PRO A 338 -15.51 41.73 -16.46
CA PRO A 338 -14.37 41.10 -17.10
C PRO A 338 -13.12 41.97 -17.00
N GLY A 339 -11.97 41.35 -16.75
CA GLY A 339 -10.64 41.96 -16.91
C GLY A 339 -9.90 41.25 -18.03
N GLY A 340 -9.69 41.93 -19.15
CA GLY A 340 -9.02 41.39 -20.32
C GLY A 340 -7.52 41.16 -20.10
N GLY A 341 -7.05 39.98 -20.49
CA GLY A 341 -5.65 39.68 -20.75
C GLY A 341 -5.53 39.22 -22.20
N GLY A 342 -4.74 39.93 -23.01
CA GLY A 342 -4.49 39.58 -24.40
C GLY A 342 -3.88 38.19 -24.50
N LYS A 343 -4.49 37.31 -25.29
CA LYS A 343 -3.89 36.03 -25.66
C LYS A 343 -2.60 36.31 -26.43
N LYS A 344 -1.45 35.94 -25.85
CA LYS A 344 -0.25 35.66 -26.63
C LYS A 344 -0.62 34.48 -27.54
N GLU A 345 -0.59 34.66 -28.85
CA GLU A 345 -0.58 33.55 -29.80
C GLU A 345 0.80 32.85 -29.68
N GLU A 346 0.96 31.96 -28.70
CA GLU A 346 2.04 30.99 -28.73
C GLU A 346 1.69 29.90 -29.77
N GLY A 347 2.63 29.61 -30.66
CA GLY A 347 2.48 28.53 -31.63
C GLY A 347 2.25 27.20 -30.90
N ALA A 348 1.43 26.33 -31.47
CA ALA A 348 1.07 25.07 -30.82
C ALA A 348 2.32 24.21 -30.53
N LEU A 349 2.42 23.68 -29.30
CA LEU A 349 3.53 22.82 -28.86
C LEU A 349 3.66 21.61 -29.79
N VAL A 350 4.87 21.34 -30.28
CA VAL A 350 5.16 20.17 -31.13
C VAL A 350 5.96 19.14 -30.32
N LEU A 351 5.40 17.95 -30.17
CA LEU A 351 6.01 16.87 -29.39
C LEU A 351 7.25 16.31 -30.10
N PRO A 352 8.43 16.28 -29.44
CA PRO A 352 9.68 15.87 -30.09
C PRO A 352 9.82 14.35 -30.29
N GLY A 353 8.99 13.55 -29.62
CA GLY A 353 9.09 12.09 -29.63
C GLY A 353 7.74 11.37 -29.74
N ALA A 354 7.72 10.15 -29.21
CA ALA A 354 6.58 9.27 -29.28
C ALA A 354 5.33 9.92 -28.68
N SER A 355 4.21 9.74 -29.36
CA SER A 355 2.90 10.18 -28.88
C SER A 355 1.80 9.24 -29.35
N ARG A 356 0.71 9.21 -28.58
CA ARG A 356 -0.53 8.53 -28.94
C ARG A 356 -1.67 9.49 -28.67
N ASN A 357 -2.57 9.66 -29.64
CA ASN A 357 -3.69 10.62 -29.55
C ASN A 357 -3.23 12.03 -29.12
N ASN A 358 -2.11 12.49 -29.70
CA ASN A 358 -1.46 13.77 -29.41
C ASN A 358 -1.04 14.00 -27.95
N ILE A 359 -0.95 12.92 -27.16
CA ILE A 359 -0.38 12.89 -25.82
C ILE A 359 1.04 12.34 -25.94
N GLY A 360 2.04 13.15 -25.59
CA GLY A 360 3.44 12.75 -25.61
C GLY A 360 3.74 11.66 -24.59
N ILE A 361 4.63 10.73 -24.93
CA ILE A 361 5.11 9.66 -24.06
C ILE A 361 6.58 9.91 -23.79
N GLY A 362 6.92 10.04 -22.51
CA GLY A 362 8.30 10.12 -22.05
C GLY A 362 8.54 9.31 -20.79
N PHE A 363 9.75 9.42 -20.24
CA PHE A 363 10.20 8.54 -19.17
C PHE A 363 11.06 9.27 -18.13
N LEU A 364 11.10 8.69 -16.94
CA LEU A 364 12.13 8.90 -15.93
C LEU A 364 12.95 7.60 -15.88
N PRO A 365 14.15 7.58 -16.47
CA PRO A 365 14.94 6.35 -16.55
C PRO A 365 15.54 5.97 -15.19
N ASP A 366 15.86 4.69 -15.02
CA ASP A 366 16.50 4.21 -13.80
C ASP A 366 17.92 4.77 -13.63
N TYR A 367 18.13 5.62 -12.63
CA TYR A 367 19.42 6.22 -12.30
C TYR A 367 20.56 5.23 -12.02
N LYS A 368 20.27 3.97 -11.71
CA LYS A 368 21.29 2.95 -11.47
C LYS A 368 21.68 2.19 -12.73
N THR A 369 20.72 1.97 -13.62
CA THR A 369 20.84 0.93 -14.65
C THR A 369 20.52 1.39 -16.06
N GLN A 370 20.02 2.61 -16.25
CA GLN A 370 19.49 3.05 -17.54
C GLN A 370 19.93 4.45 -17.92
N THR A 371 20.12 4.63 -19.22
CA THR A 371 20.13 5.92 -19.89
C THR A 371 18.85 6.05 -20.71
N MET A 372 18.41 7.27 -20.98
CA MET A 372 17.29 7.50 -21.90
C MET A 372 17.63 6.97 -23.29
N ALA A 373 18.86 7.17 -23.78
CA ALA A 373 19.29 6.62 -25.06
C ALA A 373 19.20 5.09 -25.13
N GLY A 374 19.60 4.38 -24.06
CA GLY A 374 19.49 2.93 -23.97
C GLY A 374 18.04 2.45 -24.01
N LEU A 375 17.19 3.06 -23.16
CA LEU A 375 15.76 2.76 -23.08
C LEU A 375 15.05 2.98 -24.43
N THR A 376 15.24 4.16 -25.02
CA THR A 376 14.58 4.54 -26.28
C THR A 376 15.05 3.68 -27.45
N LYS A 377 16.36 3.39 -27.55
CA LYS A 377 16.90 2.43 -28.52
C LYS A 377 16.33 1.03 -28.32
N GLY A 378 16.23 0.58 -27.08
CA GLY A 378 15.70 -0.73 -26.73
C GLY A 378 14.23 -0.92 -27.14
N LEU A 379 13.42 0.13 -26.98
CA LEU A 379 12.01 0.15 -27.39
C LEU A 379 11.78 0.53 -28.86
N GLY A 380 12.77 1.12 -29.54
CA GLY A 380 12.65 1.56 -30.93
C GLY A 380 11.79 2.83 -31.09
N ILE A 381 11.78 3.70 -30.08
CA ILE A 381 11.01 4.96 -30.07
C ILE A 381 11.91 6.15 -29.76
N LYS A 382 11.39 7.37 -29.88
CA LYS A 382 11.98 8.57 -29.27
C LYS A 382 11.15 8.98 -28.06
N SER A 383 11.79 9.47 -27.01
CA SER A 383 11.07 10.00 -25.85
C SER A 383 10.60 11.44 -26.12
N SER A 384 9.37 11.77 -25.74
CA SER A 384 8.90 13.16 -25.74
C SER A 384 9.43 13.93 -24.52
N PHE A 385 9.61 13.26 -23.38
CA PHE A 385 10.02 13.86 -22.11
C PHE A 385 11.14 13.08 -21.42
N TYR A 386 11.97 13.80 -20.69
CA TYR A 386 13.00 13.22 -19.82
C TYR A 386 12.86 13.82 -18.43
N GLY A 387 12.35 13.06 -17.47
CA GLY A 387 12.33 13.49 -16.08
C GLY A 387 13.56 13.03 -15.32
N TRP A 388 14.03 13.88 -14.41
CA TRP A 388 15.15 13.61 -13.51
C TRP A 388 14.99 14.39 -12.21
N TYR A 389 15.79 14.07 -11.19
CA TYR A 389 15.70 14.70 -9.87
C TYR A 389 17.01 15.34 -9.46
N ALA A 390 16.90 16.42 -8.69
CA ALA A 390 18.01 16.97 -7.94
C ALA A 390 17.52 17.59 -6.63
N GLN A 391 18.41 17.62 -5.65
CA GLN A 391 18.13 18.12 -4.32
C GLN A 391 18.89 19.42 -4.09
N LEU A 392 18.23 20.36 -3.43
CA LEU A 392 18.85 21.59 -2.99
C LEU A 392 19.62 21.36 -1.69
N PRO A 393 20.77 22.03 -1.51
CA PRO A 393 21.48 22.00 -0.25
C PRO A 393 20.70 22.77 0.80
N LYS A 394 21.03 22.54 2.08
CA LYS A 394 20.44 23.27 3.20
C LYS A 394 20.62 24.78 3.10
N SER A 395 21.76 25.22 2.56
CA SER A 395 22.08 26.63 2.32
C SER A 395 23.28 26.72 1.37
N GLY A 396 23.55 27.93 0.87
CA GLY A 396 24.68 28.18 -0.02
C GLY A 396 24.37 27.87 -1.49
N ALA A 397 25.42 27.94 -2.31
CA ALA A 397 25.29 27.79 -3.75
C ALA A 397 24.91 26.34 -4.14
N TRP A 398 24.02 26.22 -5.12
CA TRP A 398 23.69 24.97 -5.79
C TRP A 398 24.20 25.02 -7.23
N ASP A 399 25.00 24.04 -7.63
CA ASP A 399 25.66 24.02 -8.95
C ASP A 399 24.89 23.24 -10.02
N GLY A 400 23.87 22.49 -9.60
CA GLY A 400 23.04 21.65 -10.46
C GLY A 400 23.71 20.36 -10.91
N ALA A 401 24.80 19.91 -10.27
CA ALA A 401 25.59 18.76 -10.73
C ALA A 401 24.76 17.50 -10.98
N GLN A 402 23.75 17.23 -10.14
CA GLN A 402 22.84 16.09 -10.31
C GLN A 402 22.06 16.13 -11.64
N LEU A 403 21.63 17.32 -12.09
CA LEU A 403 20.98 17.48 -13.38
C LEU A 403 22.00 17.54 -14.52
N LEU A 404 23.07 18.33 -14.36
CA LEU A 404 24.07 18.55 -15.40
C LEU A 404 24.81 17.27 -15.79
N SER A 405 24.90 16.29 -14.88
CA SER A 405 25.43 14.96 -15.19
C SER A 405 24.66 14.23 -16.31
N GLN A 406 23.42 14.64 -16.60
CA GLN A 406 22.56 14.05 -17.63
C GLN A 406 22.56 14.84 -18.95
N MET A 407 23.30 15.96 -19.04
CA MET A 407 23.25 16.89 -20.17
C MET A 407 23.44 16.20 -21.53
N ASP A 408 24.46 15.35 -21.65
CA ASP A 408 24.78 14.69 -22.92
C ASP A 408 23.68 13.72 -23.37
N ASP A 409 23.07 12.98 -22.44
CA ASP A 409 21.97 12.05 -22.75
C ASP A 409 20.69 12.82 -23.14
N ILE A 410 20.40 13.94 -22.46
CA ILE A 410 19.28 14.82 -22.81
C ILE A 410 19.47 15.43 -24.20
N LYS A 411 20.69 15.93 -24.52
CA LYS A 411 21.04 16.46 -25.85
C LYS A 411 20.87 15.40 -26.94
N ALA A 412 21.30 14.17 -26.67
CA ALA A 412 21.15 13.06 -27.60
C ALA A 412 19.66 12.70 -27.81
N CYS A 413 18.84 12.76 -26.76
CA CYS A 413 17.42 12.45 -26.80
C CYS A 413 16.59 13.50 -27.57
N LYS A 414 16.98 14.79 -27.51
CA LYS A 414 16.23 15.93 -28.10
C LYS A 414 14.79 16.03 -27.59
N CYS A 415 14.54 15.58 -26.36
CA CYS A 415 13.27 15.67 -25.67
C CYS A 415 13.12 16.98 -24.90
N ILE A 416 11.91 17.22 -24.38
CA ILE A 416 11.68 18.25 -23.35
C ILE A 416 12.19 17.71 -22.02
N PHE A 417 13.01 18.49 -21.31
CA PHE A 417 13.57 18.11 -20.01
C PHE A 417 12.63 18.49 -18.87
N GLN A 418 12.35 17.58 -17.94
CA GLN A 418 11.41 17.76 -16.83
C GLN A 418 12.10 17.59 -15.45
N PRO A 419 13.05 18.47 -15.08
CA PRO A 419 13.78 18.36 -13.83
C PRO A 419 12.87 18.64 -12.62
N ALA A 420 12.88 17.72 -11.66
CA ALA A 420 12.37 17.95 -10.32
C ALA A 420 13.49 18.51 -9.43
N VAL A 421 13.33 19.76 -8.99
CA VAL A 421 14.25 20.40 -8.05
C VAL A 421 13.61 20.41 -6.67
N MET A 422 14.23 19.70 -5.73
CA MET A 422 13.64 19.34 -4.44
C MET A 422 14.25 20.14 -3.28
N PRO A 423 13.47 20.93 -2.52
CA PRO A 423 13.93 21.63 -1.31
C PRO A 423 13.98 20.71 -0.08
N THR A 424 14.65 19.55 -0.18
CA THR A 424 14.69 18.51 0.89
C THR A 424 15.36 18.95 2.18
N ASN A 425 16.09 20.07 2.15
CA ASN A 425 16.81 20.60 3.30
C ASN A 425 16.26 21.96 3.77
N GLY A 426 15.04 22.32 3.34
CA GLY A 426 14.35 23.56 3.69
C GLY A 426 14.38 24.63 2.60
N TRP A 427 13.95 25.84 2.97
CA TRP A 427 13.61 26.93 2.05
C TRP A 427 14.60 28.12 2.06
N ALA A 428 15.81 27.91 2.57
CA ALA A 428 16.83 28.97 2.58
C ALA A 428 17.19 29.38 1.15
N GLY A 429 17.31 30.69 0.88
CA GLY A 429 17.53 31.19 -0.48
C GLY A 429 16.31 31.10 -1.42
N LEU A 430 15.13 30.77 -0.89
CA LEU A 430 13.87 30.66 -1.62
C LEU A 430 12.79 31.58 -1.02
N THR A 431 13.16 32.79 -0.64
CA THR A 431 12.25 33.79 -0.06
C THR A 431 12.40 35.14 -0.75
N ALA A 432 11.46 36.07 -0.55
CA ALA A 432 11.53 37.39 -1.15
C ALA A 432 12.75 38.22 -0.69
N SER A 433 13.24 38.00 0.54
CA SER A 433 14.39 38.70 1.12
C SER A 433 15.73 37.99 0.84
N ASP A 434 15.70 36.70 0.52
CA ASP A 434 16.86 35.90 0.10
C ASP A 434 16.41 34.90 -0.97
N ASP A 435 16.71 35.24 -2.23
CA ASP A 435 16.37 34.48 -3.44
C ASP A 435 17.62 33.81 -4.06
N SER A 436 18.69 33.63 -3.27
CA SER A 436 19.98 33.13 -3.75
C SER A 436 19.90 31.73 -4.37
N GLN A 437 19.10 30.82 -3.81
CA GLN A 437 18.86 29.51 -4.41
C GLN A 437 17.95 29.60 -5.63
N ALA A 438 16.92 30.46 -5.64
CA ALA A 438 16.09 30.67 -6.83
C ALA A 438 16.92 31.13 -8.04
N LYS A 439 17.86 32.06 -7.83
CA LYS A 439 18.82 32.49 -8.86
C LYS A 439 19.75 31.36 -9.30
N ALA A 440 20.21 30.53 -8.37
CA ALA A 440 21.02 29.36 -8.71
C ALA A 440 20.24 28.36 -9.58
N ILE A 441 18.96 28.12 -9.25
CA ILE A 441 18.06 27.29 -10.05
C ILE A 441 17.95 27.84 -11.47
N ALA A 442 17.63 29.13 -11.62
CA ALA A 442 17.52 29.77 -12.92
C ALA A 442 18.83 29.69 -13.73
N ALA A 443 19.99 29.89 -13.09
CA ALA A 443 21.29 29.77 -13.73
C ALA A 443 21.56 28.34 -14.23
N VAL A 444 21.15 27.29 -13.48
CA VAL A 444 21.28 25.89 -13.92
C VAL A 444 20.31 25.59 -15.06
N MET A 445 19.05 26.02 -14.99
CA MET A 445 18.09 25.83 -16.09
C MET A 445 18.58 26.49 -17.37
N LYS A 446 19.16 27.69 -17.26
CA LYS A 446 19.74 28.41 -18.40
C LYS A 446 20.81 27.60 -19.13
N LYS A 447 21.64 26.81 -18.42
CA LYS A 447 22.65 25.95 -19.06
C LYS A 447 22.03 24.93 -20.02
N PHE A 448 20.83 24.42 -19.73
CA PHE A 448 20.10 23.53 -20.64
C PHE A 448 19.50 24.31 -21.81
N THR A 449 18.88 25.46 -21.54
CA THR A 449 18.26 26.25 -22.62
C THR A 449 19.29 26.87 -23.58
N ASP A 450 20.51 27.15 -23.11
CA ASP A 450 21.65 27.58 -23.95
C ASP A 450 22.07 26.49 -24.95
N GLU A 451 21.85 25.23 -24.61
CA GLU A 451 22.00 24.08 -25.52
C GLU A 451 20.75 23.84 -26.39
N GLY A 452 19.77 24.74 -26.32
CA GLY A 452 18.53 24.69 -27.09
C GLY A 452 17.43 23.84 -26.49
N ILE A 453 17.64 23.22 -25.32
CA ILE A 453 16.71 22.28 -24.67
C ILE A 453 15.58 23.06 -24.00
N GLU A 454 14.33 22.67 -24.24
CA GLU A 454 13.17 23.17 -23.50
C GLU A 454 13.08 22.49 -22.13
N VAL A 455 12.78 23.27 -21.08
CA VAL A 455 12.79 22.82 -19.70
C VAL A 455 11.43 23.07 -19.05
N TRP A 456 10.79 22.02 -18.54
CA TRP A 456 9.60 22.11 -17.69
C TRP A 456 10.01 21.85 -16.24
N LEU A 457 10.28 22.93 -15.50
CA LEU A 457 10.80 22.88 -14.14
C LEU A 457 9.70 22.44 -13.16
N ARG A 458 9.84 21.23 -12.61
CA ARG A 458 9.01 20.69 -11.54
C ARG A 458 9.57 21.08 -10.16
N PHE A 459 9.59 22.37 -9.88
CA PHE A 459 10.07 22.87 -8.59
C PHE A 459 9.16 22.40 -7.46
N ALA A 460 9.75 21.82 -6.41
CA ALA A 460 9.03 21.24 -5.27
C ALA A 460 7.87 20.31 -5.70
N HIS A 461 8.09 19.46 -6.71
CA HIS A 461 7.11 18.44 -7.10
C HIS A 461 6.60 17.66 -5.89
N GLU A 462 5.34 17.23 -5.95
CA GLU A 462 4.62 16.51 -4.90
C GLU A 462 4.60 17.22 -3.53
N VAL A 463 4.60 18.56 -3.52
CA VAL A 463 4.69 19.36 -2.30
C VAL A 463 3.66 19.00 -1.22
N ASN A 464 2.42 18.72 -1.61
CA ASN A 464 1.33 18.33 -0.70
C ASN A 464 1.62 17.01 0.03
N TRP A 465 2.37 16.10 -0.61
CA TRP A 465 2.76 14.82 -0.06
C TRP A 465 4.08 14.91 0.70
N TYR A 466 5.11 15.51 0.10
CA TYR A 466 6.44 15.61 0.70
C TYR A 466 6.51 16.55 1.90
N THR A 467 5.61 17.54 2.00
CA THR A 467 5.49 18.29 3.25
C THR A 467 4.88 17.43 4.35
N THR A 468 4.01 16.49 3.97
CA THR A 468 3.28 15.64 4.92
C THR A 468 4.13 14.51 5.50
N ASP A 469 5.05 13.88 4.76
CA ASP A 469 5.99 12.91 5.36
C ASP A 469 7.23 13.54 6.00
N GLY A 470 7.43 14.84 5.78
CA GLY A 470 8.61 15.56 6.23
C GLY A 470 9.83 15.41 5.32
N THR A 471 9.66 14.98 4.06
CA THR A 471 10.71 15.14 3.03
C THR A 471 10.95 16.63 2.74
N TYR A 472 9.90 17.44 2.70
CA TYR A 472 9.95 18.89 2.71
C TYR A 472 9.54 19.41 4.09
N GLN A 473 10.23 20.46 4.54
CA GLN A 473 10.03 21.09 5.83
C GLN A 473 9.06 22.25 5.64
N GLY A 474 8.56 22.85 6.73
CA GLY A 474 7.68 24.03 6.64
C GLY A 474 6.26 23.67 6.17
N GLY A 475 5.61 24.61 5.50
CA GLY A 475 4.21 24.49 5.09
C GLY A 475 3.88 25.19 3.78
N VAL A 476 2.58 25.35 3.54
CA VAL A 476 2.03 25.94 2.31
C VAL A 476 2.56 27.36 2.03
N GLU A 477 2.74 28.17 3.06
CA GLU A 477 3.24 29.55 2.92
C GLU A 477 4.70 29.57 2.47
N ASP A 478 5.52 28.67 3.00
CA ASP A 478 6.93 28.54 2.59
C ASP A 478 7.02 28.12 1.12
N PHE A 479 6.21 27.13 0.72
CA PHE A 479 6.14 26.70 -0.68
C PHE A 479 5.70 27.83 -1.61
N LYS A 480 4.61 28.55 -1.28
CA LYS A 480 4.07 29.61 -2.14
C LYS A 480 5.05 30.79 -2.28
N ALA A 481 5.73 31.15 -1.18
CA ALA A 481 6.79 32.14 -1.21
C ALA A 481 7.97 31.68 -2.10
N ALA A 482 8.38 30.42 -1.96
CA ALA A 482 9.45 29.82 -2.76
C ALA A 482 9.11 29.73 -4.25
N TRP A 483 7.90 29.26 -4.57
CA TRP A 483 7.38 29.20 -5.94
C TRP A 483 7.44 30.57 -6.60
N THR A 484 6.96 31.60 -5.90
CA THR A 484 6.94 32.98 -6.40
C THR A 484 8.33 33.47 -6.80
N VAL A 485 9.34 33.24 -5.96
CA VAL A 485 10.70 33.71 -6.28
C VAL A 485 11.40 32.86 -7.34
N VAL A 486 11.12 31.55 -7.40
CA VAL A 486 11.64 30.68 -8.46
C VAL A 486 11.02 31.02 -9.81
N ALA A 487 9.70 31.16 -9.88
CA ALA A 487 8.99 31.56 -11.10
C ALA A 487 9.52 32.91 -11.61
N LYS A 488 9.69 33.89 -10.72
CA LYS A 488 10.28 35.19 -11.06
C LYS A 488 11.73 35.05 -11.57
N ALA A 489 12.54 34.19 -10.95
CA ALA A 489 13.94 34.02 -11.33
C ALA A 489 14.11 33.40 -12.74
N VAL A 490 13.15 32.59 -13.20
CA VAL A 490 13.20 31.96 -14.53
C VAL A 490 12.40 32.71 -15.60
N ALA A 491 11.58 33.69 -15.25
CA ALA A 491 10.61 34.34 -16.13
C ALA A 491 11.21 35.00 -17.40
N ASP A 492 12.46 35.44 -17.36
CA ASP A 492 13.15 36.04 -18.52
C ASP A 492 13.62 34.99 -19.55
N ASN A 493 13.43 33.70 -19.29
CA ASN A 493 13.80 32.60 -20.17
C ASN A 493 12.56 31.88 -20.69
N ASP A 494 12.19 32.16 -21.94
CA ASP A 494 10.99 31.64 -22.61
C ASP A 494 10.95 30.11 -22.77
N LYS A 495 12.11 29.45 -22.70
CA LYS A 495 12.24 27.98 -22.75
C LYS A 495 12.14 27.29 -21.39
N VAL A 496 12.09 28.06 -20.29
CA VAL A 496 11.86 27.50 -18.96
C VAL A 496 10.39 27.71 -18.60
N LYS A 497 9.67 26.61 -18.45
CA LYS A 497 8.25 26.57 -18.13
C LYS A 497 8.08 26.04 -16.72
N MET A 498 7.30 26.73 -15.90
CA MET A 498 6.99 26.32 -14.53
C MET A 498 5.91 25.24 -14.55
N PHE A 499 6.25 24.06 -14.04
CA PHE A 499 5.40 22.87 -14.11
C PHE A 499 4.97 22.40 -12.71
N TYR A 500 3.78 22.82 -12.28
CA TYR A 500 3.25 22.49 -10.95
C TYR A 500 2.72 21.06 -10.94
N THR A 501 3.29 20.20 -10.09
CA THR A 501 3.05 18.75 -10.09
C THR A 501 2.82 18.22 -8.67
N PRO A 502 1.67 18.55 -8.02
CA PRO A 502 1.31 17.94 -6.73
C PRO A 502 1.17 16.42 -6.83
N ASN A 503 1.26 15.73 -5.70
CA ASN A 503 0.85 14.33 -5.60
C ASN A 503 -0.68 14.26 -5.67
N VAL A 504 -1.23 13.08 -5.92
CA VAL A 504 -2.68 12.92 -5.87
C VAL A 504 -3.22 13.34 -4.50
N ALA A 505 -4.40 13.93 -4.53
CA ALA A 505 -5.16 14.23 -3.35
C ALA A 505 -6.54 13.58 -3.38
N GLY A 506 -7.08 13.29 -2.19
CA GLY A 506 -8.45 12.78 -2.05
C GLY A 506 -9.54 13.85 -2.28
N SER A 507 -9.17 15.12 -2.48
CA SER A 507 -10.12 16.19 -2.76
C SER A 507 -9.51 17.34 -3.56
N LEU A 508 -10.36 18.05 -4.30
CA LEU A 508 -9.97 19.27 -5.02
C LEU A 508 -9.44 20.36 -4.09
N ASN A 509 -9.92 20.42 -2.85
CA ASN A 509 -9.53 21.44 -1.88
C ASN A 509 -8.05 21.36 -1.50
N ASP A 510 -7.47 20.16 -1.47
CA ASP A 510 -6.03 20.01 -1.22
C ASP A 510 -5.20 20.60 -2.37
N TYR A 511 -5.59 20.33 -3.62
CA TYR A 511 -4.94 20.96 -4.77
C TYR A 511 -5.07 22.48 -4.75
N VAL A 512 -6.24 23.02 -4.36
CA VAL A 512 -6.46 24.46 -4.21
C VAL A 512 -5.59 25.05 -3.10
N HIS A 513 -5.46 24.34 -1.97
CA HIS A 513 -4.66 24.78 -0.84
C HIS A 513 -3.20 25.00 -1.25
N TRP A 514 -2.64 24.06 -2.01
CA TRP A 514 -1.25 24.09 -2.46
C TRP A 514 -1.03 24.80 -3.80
N TYR A 515 -2.08 25.20 -4.53
CA TYR A 515 -1.91 25.87 -5.82
C TYR A 515 -1.17 27.21 -5.65
N PRO A 516 -0.19 27.55 -6.51
CA PRO A 516 0.49 28.84 -6.47
C PRO A 516 -0.47 30.04 -6.49
N ASP A 517 -0.14 31.09 -5.73
CA ASP A 517 -1.03 32.25 -5.59
C ASP A 517 -1.19 33.07 -6.87
N ASP A 518 -0.19 33.04 -7.75
CA ASP A 518 -0.26 33.61 -9.09
C ASP A 518 -0.46 32.49 -10.12
N PRO A 519 -1.69 32.27 -10.63
CA PRO A 519 -1.93 31.26 -11.64
C PRO A 519 -1.17 31.49 -12.95
N ALA A 520 -0.82 32.75 -13.28
CA ALA A 520 -0.05 33.05 -14.49
C ALA A 520 1.41 32.60 -14.39
N SER A 521 1.88 32.24 -13.19
CA SER A 521 3.19 31.64 -12.97
C SER A 521 3.23 30.12 -13.22
N VAL A 522 2.10 29.52 -13.62
CA VAL A 522 1.98 28.08 -13.90
C VAL A 522 1.76 27.88 -15.39
N ASP A 523 2.78 27.43 -16.11
CA ASP A 523 2.66 27.10 -17.54
C ASP A 523 1.99 25.72 -17.75
N TYR A 524 2.36 24.77 -16.89
CA TYR A 524 1.84 23.40 -16.91
C TYR A 524 1.36 22.98 -15.52
N LEU A 525 0.25 22.24 -15.50
CA LEU A 525 -0.28 21.57 -14.32
C LEU A 525 -0.23 20.05 -14.52
N GLY A 526 0.06 19.32 -13.47
CA GLY A 526 0.11 17.87 -13.52
C GLY A 526 -0.12 17.21 -12.17
N ILE A 527 0.01 15.89 -12.17
CA ILE A 527 0.08 15.10 -10.95
C ILE A 527 1.35 14.22 -11.01
N GLY A 528 2.03 14.07 -9.88
CA GLY A 528 3.06 13.04 -9.65
C GLY A 528 2.46 11.90 -8.82
N LYS A 529 1.98 10.83 -9.47
CA LYS A 529 1.52 9.63 -8.75
C LYS A 529 1.45 8.38 -9.63
N GLN A 530 1.76 7.24 -8.99
CA GLN A 530 1.47 5.87 -9.41
C GLN A 530 0.04 5.39 -9.03
N ARG A 531 -0.69 4.74 -9.96
CA ARG A 531 -2.04 4.16 -9.75
C ARG A 531 -2.16 3.43 -8.40
N ALA A 532 -3.23 3.60 -7.62
CA ALA A 532 -3.42 2.83 -6.39
C ALA A 532 -4.17 1.53 -6.69
N LEU A 533 -3.51 0.53 -7.28
CA LEU A 533 -4.12 -0.80 -7.39
C LEU A 533 -4.09 -1.53 -6.04
N PRO A 534 -5.15 -2.32 -5.77
CA PRO A 534 -4.90 -3.74 -5.53
C PRO A 534 -5.74 -4.62 -6.47
N PRO A 535 -5.14 -5.66 -7.10
CA PRO A 535 -5.85 -6.64 -7.93
C PRO A 535 -6.68 -7.67 -7.14
N TYR A 536 -6.90 -7.50 -5.82
CA TYR A 536 -7.52 -8.52 -4.97
C TYR A 536 -8.99 -8.29 -4.56
N LEU A 537 -9.64 -7.21 -5.00
CA LEU A 537 -10.97 -6.86 -4.48
C LEU A 537 -12.14 -6.91 -5.47
N GLY A 538 -11.92 -7.24 -6.75
CA GLY A 538 -13.03 -7.21 -7.73
C GLY A 538 -13.72 -5.84 -7.85
N ILE A 539 -13.07 -4.78 -7.37
CA ILE A 539 -13.53 -3.39 -7.51
C ILE A 539 -13.21 -2.97 -8.93
N ALA A 540 -14.19 -2.40 -9.63
CA ALA A 540 -14.04 -1.86 -10.96
C ALA A 540 -12.79 -0.95 -11.05
N SER A 541 -12.10 -1.01 -12.19
CA SER A 541 -10.90 -0.22 -12.48
C SER A 541 -11.08 1.23 -12.05
N GLU A 542 -10.24 1.71 -11.13
CA GLU A 542 -10.10 3.14 -10.81
C GLU A 542 -9.89 3.92 -12.14
N SER A 543 -10.84 4.78 -12.51
CA SER A 543 -10.76 5.52 -13.76
C SER A 543 -9.79 6.69 -13.59
N PHE A 544 -8.80 6.80 -14.48
CA PHE A 544 -7.89 7.96 -14.53
C PHE A 544 -8.68 9.27 -14.54
N LEU A 545 -9.70 9.35 -15.40
CA LEU A 545 -10.51 10.55 -15.60
C LEU A 545 -11.26 10.96 -14.33
N GLU A 546 -11.85 10.00 -13.60
CA GLU A 546 -12.58 10.31 -12.36
C GLU A 546 -11.70 11.05 -11.33
N HIS A 547 -10.40 10.75 -11.31
CA HIS A 547 -9.46 11.31 -10.34
C HIS A 547 -8.91 12.66 -10.76
N VAL A 548 -8.62 12.84 -12.05
CA VAL A 548 -7.89 14.03 -12.53
C VAL A 548 -8.81 15.08 -13.14
N GLN A 549 -9.98 14.69 -13.63
CA GLN A 549 -10.87 15.58 -14.37
C GLN A 549 -11.37 16.77 -13.53
N PRO A 550 -11.69 16.66 -12.22
CA PRO A 550 -12.06 17.82 -11.42
C PRO A 550 -10.95 18.88 -11.31
N LEU A 551 -9.69 18.44 -11.25
CA LEU A 551 -8.52 19.33 -11.21
C LEU A 551 -8.30 19.97 -12.60
N TYR A 552 -8.33 19.14 -13.64
CA TYR A 552 -8.21 19.58 -15.03
C TYR A 552 -9.29 20.60 -15.41
N ASP A 553 -10.55 20.33 -15.06
CA ASP A 553 -11.68 21.20 -15.40
C ASP A 553 -11.56 22.57 -14.74
N LYS A 554 -10.93 22.64 -13.57
CA LYS A 554 -10.74 23.88 -12.83
C LYS A 554 -9.65 24.78 -13.44
N TYR A 555 -8.54 24.22 -13.90
CA TYR A 555 -7.35 25.00 -14.25
C TYR A 555 -6.89 24.89 -15.71
N CYS A 556 -7.26 23.83 -16.43
CA CYS A 556 -6.70 23.53 -17.76
C CYS A 556 -7.72 23.56 -18.89
N LYS A 557 -9.02 23.47 -18.57
CA LYS A 557 -10.09 23.33 -19.58
C LYS A 557 -10.21 24.49 -20.55
N ASP A 558 -9.81 25.70 -20.16
CA ASP A 558 -9.84 26.89 -21.02
C ASP A 558 -8.59 27.05 -21.90
N GLY A 559 -7.59 26.17 -21.70
CA GLY A 559 -6.33 26.17 -22.43
C GLY A 559 -5.31 27.22 -21.99
N SER A 560 -5.56 27.93 -20.89
CA SER A 560 -4.59 28.88 -20.32
C SER A 560 -3.39 28.18 -19.66
N THR A 561 -3.63 27.01 -19.07
CA THR A 561 -2.62 26.11 -18.49
C THR A 561 -2.76 24.74 -19.17
N LEU A 562 -1.66 24.18 -19.65
CA LEU A 562 -1.68 22.84 -20.24
C LEU A 562 -1.54 21.77 -19.15
N PHE A 563 -2.16 20.60 -19.35
CA PHE A 563 -2.07 19.50 -18.41
C PHE A 563 -1.05 18.45 -18.87
N ALA A 564 -0.21 17.93 -17.98
CA ALA A 564 0.69 16.81 -18.26
C ALA A 564 0.95 15.99 -16.99
N MET A 565 1.12 14.67 -17.11
CA MET A 565 1.56 13.86 -15.97
C MET A 565 3.07 14.00 -15.81
N GLY A 566 3.50 14.69 -14.75
CA GLY A 566 4.92 14.91 -14.47
C GLY A 566 5.64 13.64 -14.02
N GLU A 567 4.89 12.68 -13.47
CA GLU A 567 5.35 11.34 -13.13
C GLU A 567 4.16 10.39 -13.00
N THR A 568 4.24 9.21 -13.59
CA THR A 568 3.20 8.17 -13.45
C THR A 568 3.77 6.76 -13.51
N GLY A 569 3.07 5.82 -12.90
CA GLY A 569 3.34 4.38 -12.93
C GLY A 569 2.16 3.61 -12.33
N THR A 570 2.36 2.33 -12.03
CA THR A 570 1.34 1.50 -11.35
C THR A 570 1.62 1.35 -9.86
N GLY A 571 0.63 0.92 -9.08
CA GLY A 571 0.81 0.55 -7.66
C GLY A 571 1.44 -0.83 -7.48
N TRP A 572 1.60 -1.25 -6.21
CA TRP A 572 2.30 -2.47 -5.78
C TRP A 572 1.99 -3.73 -6.63
N GLU A 573 3.06 -4.47 -6.97
CA GLU A 573 3.08 -5.77 -7.68
C GLU A 573 2.30 -5.84 -9.01
N ALA A 574 2.35 -4.77 -9.82
CA ALA A 574 1.75 -4.83 -11.16
C ALA A 574 2.54 -5.75 -12.12
N THR A 575 1.79 -6.58 -12.84
CA THR A 575 2.27 -7.28 -14.03
C THR A 575 2.59 -6.29 -15.16
N ILE A 576 3.37 -6.73 -16.17
CA ILE A 576 3.65 -5.87 -17.33
C ILE A 576 2.36 -5.54 -18.09
N GLU A 577 1.40 -6.46 -18.12
CA GLU A 577 0.09 -6.28 -18.73
C GLU A 577 -0.71 -5.18 -18.02
N GLU A 578 -0.69 -5.13 -16.69
CA GLU A 578 -1.34 -4.06 -15.91
C GLU A 578 -0.65 -2.71 -16.07
N ARG A 579 0.69 -2.68 -16.17
CA ARG A 579 1.46 -1.48 -16.48
C ARG A 579 1.07 -0.92 -17.86
N ILE A 580 1.00 -1.78 -18.87
CA ILE A 580 0.59 -1.41 -20.22
C ILE A 580 -0.88 -0.97 -20.25
N ALA A 581 -1.79 -1.65 -19.55
CA ALA A 581 -3.19 -1.25 -19.48
C ALA A 581 -3.37 0.15 -18.88
N TRP A 582 -2.57 0.49 -17.87
CA TRP A 582 -2.56 1.84 -17.31
C TRP A 582 -2.04 2.87 -18.30
N LEU A 583 -0.90 2.61 -18.96
CA LEU A 583 -0.38 3.48 -20.01
C LEU A 583 -1.38 3.65 -21.17
N ASP A 584 -2.10 2.58 -21.53
CA ASP A 584 -3.13 2.61 -22.55
C ASP A 584 -4.28 3.54 -22.16
N GLN A 585 -4.78 3.44 -20.94
CA GLN A 585 -5.83 4.31 -20.42
C GLN A 585 -5.39 5.78 -20.40
N LEU A 586 -4.17 6.06 -19.93
CA LEU A 586 -3.59 7.41 -19.87
C LEU A 586 -3.46 8.06 -21.25
N THR A 587 -3.37 7.27 -22.32
CA THR A 587 -3.12 7.75 -23.68
C THR A 587 -4.27 7.40 -24.64
N SER A 588 -5.42 6.99 -24.11
CA SER A 588 -6.57 6.53 -24.90
C SER A 588 -7.26 7.67 -25.65
N ALA A 589 -8.04 7.34 -26.68
CA ALA A 589 -8.84 8.32 -27.40
C ALA A 589 -9.94 8.95 -26.51
N GLU A 590 -10.46 8.18 -25.55
CA GLU A 590 -11.40 8.65 -24.55
C GLU A 590 -10.77 9.72 -23.66
N THR A 591 -9.58 9.45 -23.13
CA THR A 591 -8.82 10.39 -22.30
C THR A 591 -8.47 11.66 -23.08
N ALA A 592 -7.97 11.51 -24.32
CA ALA A 592 -7.63 12.62 -25.20
C ALA A 592 -8.85 13.52 -25.52
N LYS A 593 -10.03 12.92 -25.70
CA LYS A 593 -11.29 13.64 -25.95
C LYS A 593 -11.80 14.35 -24.69
N ALA A 594 -11.69 13.72 -23.52
CA ALA A 594 -12.16 14.28 -22.26
C ALA A 594 -11.29 15.46 -21.80
N MET A 595 -10.00 15.43 -22.10
CA MET A 595 -9.03 16.45 -21.67
C MET A 595 -8.23 16.98 -22.88
N PRO A 596 -8.82 17.87 -23.70
CA PRO A 596 -8.18 18.36 -24.92
C PRO A 596 -6.87 19.13 -24.70
N HIS A 597 -6.62 19.70 -23.53
CA HIS A 597 -5.36 20.39 -23.19
C HIS A 597 -4.36 19.47 -22.45
N TYR A 598 -4.59 18.16 -22.44
CA TYR A 598 -3.65 17.17 -21.93
C TYR A 598 -2.60 16.81 -22.98
N VAL A 599 -1.34 17.10 -22.69
CA VAL A 599 -0.27 17.10 -23.68
C VAL A 599 0.76 15.99 -23.52
N GLY A 600 0.82 15.30 -22.38
CA GLY A 600 1.83 14.27 -22.22
C GLY A 600 1.94 13.60 -20.85
N ILE A 601 2.74 12.53 -20.82
CA ILE A 601 3.08 11.74 -19.64
C ILE A 601 4.57 11.45 -19.57
N ALA A 602 5.11 11.43 -18.35
CA ALA A 602 6.42 10.85 -18.07
C ALA A 602 6.28 9.61 -17.17
N TRP A 603 6.60 8.45 -17.72
CA TRP A 603 6.52 7.17 -17.02
C TRP A 603 7.73 6.95 -16.10
N PHE A 604 7.48 6.58 -14.85
CA PHE A 604 8.50 6.25 -13.86
C PHE A 604 9.09 4.86 -14.15
N ASN A 605 10.15 4.82 -14.96
CA ASN A 605 10.79 3.58 -15.41
C ASN A 605 11.93 3.18 -14.47
N TYR A 606 11.59 2.88 -13.22
CA TYR A 606 12.55 2.69 -12.13
C TYR A 606 12.32 1.38 -11.37
N ASP A 607 13.39 0.79 -10.83
CA ASP A 607 13.32 -0.31 -9.86
C ASP A 607 13.46 0.22 -8.42
N LYS A 608 12.34 0.48 -7.75
CA LYS A 608 12.27 1.11 -6.40
C LYS A 608 11.82 0.12 -5.33
N GLU A 609 12.53 -0.98 -5.16
CA GLU A 609 12.07 -2.12 -4.33
C GLU A 609 10.78 -2.78 -4.90
N GLN A 610 10.39 -2.36 -6.11
CA GLN A 610 9.22 -2.73 -6.90
C GLN A 610 9.52 -2.45 -8.38
N GLU A 611 8.94 -3.27 -9.25
CA GLU A 611 9.16 -3.17 -10.69
C GLU A 611 8.13 -2.25 -11.36
N PHE A 612 8.56 -1.06 -11.78
CA PHE A 612 7.73 -0.13 -12.56
C PHE A 612 8.11 -0.07 -14.04
N ARG A 613 9.19 -0.74 -14.44
CA ARG A 613 9.76 -0.59 -15.77
C ARG A 613 8.86 -1.20 -16.84
N LEU A 614 8.71 -0.44 -17.92
CA LEU A 614 8.16 -0.87 -19.21
C LEU A 614 9.28 -1.35 -20.16
N TRP A 615 10.53 -1.15 -19.77
CA TRP A 615 11.70 -1.66 -20.47
C TRP A 615 12.83 -2.00 -19.50
N ILE A 616 13.42 -3.18 -19.67
CA ILE A 616 14.53 -3.70 -18.87
C ILE A 616 15.55 -4.33 -19.81
N GLU A 617 16.83 -3.99 -19.66
CA GLU A 617 17.88 -4.55 -20.50
C GLU A 617 17.92 -6.09 -20.37
N GLY A 618 17.80 -6.80 -21.50
CA GLY A 618 17.84 -8.26 -21.55
C GLY A 618 16.55 -8.99 -21.13
N ASP A 619 15.47 -8.30 -20.78
CA ASP A 619 14.19 -8.95 -20.43
C ASP A 619 13.24 -9.03 -21.64
N ASP A 620 13.21 -10.19 -22.31
CA ASP A 620 12.37 -10.39 -23.50
C ASP A 620 10.87 -10.33 -23.19
N LYS A 621 10.44 -10.70 -21.98
CA LYS A 621 9.02 -10.72 -21.60
C LYS A 621 8.51 -9.29 -21.46
N VAL A 622 9.19 -8.48 -20.65
CA VAL A 622 8.80 -7.08 -20.42
C VAL A 622 8.92 -6.28 -21.72
N ASN A 623 10.04 -6.42 -22.41
CA ASN A 623 10.31 -5.67 -23.62
C ASN A 623 9.40 -6.08 -24.79
N GLY A 624 9.12 -7.39 -24.92
CA GLY A 624 8.21 -7.93 -25.94
C GLY A 624 6.81 -7.38 -25.78
N ALA A 625 6.24 -7.44 -24.55
CA ALA A 625 4.91 -6.91 -24.27
C ALA A 625 4.80 -5.40 -24.59
N MET A 626 5.79 -4.61 -24.18
CA MET A 626 5.78 -3.17 -24.47
C MET A 626 5.92 -2.87 -25.96
N LYS A 627 6.80 -3.59 -26.68
CA LYS A 627 6.94 -3.44 -28.15
C LYS A 627 5.67 -3.82 -28.90
N ASP A 628 5.00 -4.89 -28.47
CA ASP A 628 3.72 -5.30 -29.04
C ASP A 628 2.65 -4.23 -28.87
N TRP A 629 2.59 -3.59 -27.68
CA TRP A 629 1.69 -2.47 -27.45
C TRP A 629 2.04 -1.27 -28.36
N LEU A 630 3.31 -0.89 -28.47
CA LEU A 630 3.76 0.19 -29.34
C LEU A 630 3.36 -0.04 -30.81
N GLN A 631 3.44 -1.27 -31.31
CA GLN A 631 3.04 -1.60 -32.68
C GLN A 631 1.52 -1.53 -32.90
N LYS A 632 0.72 -1.87 -31.89
CA LYS A 632 -0.76 -1.91 -31.98
C LYS A 632 -1.42 -0.56 -31.71
N SER A 633 -0.73 0.36 -31.04
CA SER A 633 -1.34 1.56 -30.44
C SER A 633 -1.24 2.84 -31.28
N ASN A 634 -0.98 2.74 -32.60
CA ASN A 634 -0.91 3.86 -33.54
C ASN A 634 0.03 5.00 -33.06
N ILE A 635 1.21 4.63 -32.56
CA ILE A 635 2.20 5.59 -32.05
C ILE A 635 2.75 6.45 -33.20
N LYS A 636 2.71 7.77 -33.03
CA LYS A 636 3.45 8.70 -33.89
C LYS A 636 4.86 8.87 -33.34
N ALA A 637 5.87 8.77 -34.21
CA ALA A 637 7.27 8.79 -33.80
C ALA A 637 7.78 10.16 -33.30
N SER A 638 7.29 11.27 -33.87
CA SER A 638 7.58 12.66 -33.47
C SER A 638 6.74 13.65 -34.30
N GLY A 639 6.68 14.91 -33.89
CA GLY A 639 6.13 16.00 -34.70
C GLY A 639 4.61 16.15 -34.61
N ALA A 640 3.96 15.48 -33.66
CA ALA A 640 2.55 15.69 -33.38
C ALA A 640 2.36 17.03 -32.66
N THR A 641 1.37 17.82 -33.06
CA THR A 641 0.86 18.93 -32.24
C THR A 641 0.34 18.35 -30.93
N ALA A 642 0.75 18.92 -29.80
CA ALA A 642 0.38 18.44 -28.49
C ALA A 642 -1.06 18.85 -28.13
N GLY A 643 -1.81 17.92 -27.54
CA GLY A 643 -3.21 18.14 -27.20
C GLY A 643 -4.18 17.96 -28.38
N ASN A 644 -5.45 18.17 -28.08
CA ASN A 644 -6.61 17.87 -28.94
C ASN A 644 -7.65 19.00 -28.93
N ALA A 645 -7.27 20.20 -28.45
CA ALA A 645 -8.12 21.38 -28.37
C ALA A 645 -8.31 22.12 -29.70
#